data_AF-A0A287AQ03-F1
#
_entry.id   AF-A0A287AQ03-F1
#
_cell.length_a   1.000
_cell.length_b   1.000
_cell.length_c   1.000
_cell.angle_alpha   90.00
_cell.angle_beta   90.00
_cell.angle_gamma   90.00
#
_symmetry.space_group_name_H-M   'P 1'
#
loop_
_entity.id
_entity.type
_entity.pdbx_description
1 polymer ?
#
loop_
_entity_poly.entity_id
_entity_poly.type
_entity_poly.pdbx_seq_one_letter_code
_entity_poly.pdbx_strand_id
1 'polypeptide(L)'
;MVPAWLWLLCLFVPQAFPGAQPAELYVEVPENYGGNFPLYLTKLALPREEAGGQIVLSGNSGMAAAGPFAVDQESGFLMVTMALDREEQAEYQLQVTLETEDGRVLWGPQPVLVHVKDENDQVPHFSQAIYTAQLSRGTRPGTPFFFLEASDGDEPGTANSDLRFHILNQAPAQPSPDMFQLEPQLGALALSPKGSISLDQALEGPYQLLVQVKDMGDQVSGHQATATIDVSIVENTWVPLDPIHLAENCQVPYPHHIAQVHWSGGNVRYHLESQPPGPFEVDTEGKLYVTRELDREAQAEYLLQVWAQNTRGEDYADPLELHVVVIDENDNAPVCPPRGPPVNIPELSPPGTMVARLSVEDVDAPGSPNSHVVYRLLSPEPEEGAERSAFKLDSTSGSVTLGAAPLQAGQNILLQVLAIDLGGTEGGLSSTCEIAVTITDINDHAPEFTASQIAPISIPEDTEPGTLVTTLMATDADLEPTFRLMDFAIEEGNIEGTFGLDWEPDSGHVQLRLLKNLSYEAAPSHKLVVVVRSLAELVGPGPGPGATATVTVLVERVLPPLKLDQENYEVSVPVSAPAGSLLLTIQPAADPMSSPLRFSLVNDSEGWLDIKEASGEVHTARPLQGAQPGDMYTVLVAAQVADEPTLSTSATLMIHFLKAPSAPTPTLAPLAPVPTRHLCTPRQDHGVVVSGLREDPDLAGGHGPYSFALGPNPTVQRDWRLRALNGSHAYLTLGLHWVEPREHVVPVVVSHDAQMWQILVRVIVCRCNVEGQCMRKVGRMKGMPTKLSAVGILVGTLIAIGIFLILIFTHLTLARKKDLDQPADSVPLKAAV
;
A
#
# COMPACT_ATOMS: atom_id res chain seq x y z
N MET A 1 67.78 -48.77 13.38
CA MET A 1 66.67 -49.74 13.56
C MET A 1 66.12 -49.97 12.16
N VAL A 2 66.55 -51.01 11.42
CA VAL A 2 66.16 -52.44 11.53
C VAL A 2 64.67 -52.60 11.14
N PRO A 3 64.31 -53.56 10.28
CA PRO A 3 64.14 -53.40 8.83
C PRO A 3 62.83 -54.14 8.40
N ALA A 4 62.79 -54.74 7.20
CA ALA A 4 61.96 -55.92 6.86
C ALA A 4 60.44 -55.67 6.66
N TRP A 5 59.67 -56.28 5.74
CA TRP A 5 59.84 -57.52 4.96
C TRP A 5 58.65 -57.69 3.98
N LEU A 6 58.95 -58.23 2.78
CA LEU A 6 58.28 -59.35 2.08
C LEU A 6 56.87 -59.18 1.46
N TRP A 7 56.72 -59.63 0.21
CA TRP A 7 55.96 -60.85 -0.12
C TRP A 7 56.45 -61.48 -1.43
N LEU A 8 56.37 -62.80 -1.45
CA LEU A 8 57.05 -63.78 -2.31
C LEU A 8 55.98 -64.80 -2.74
N LEU A 9 56.03 -65.30 -3.98
CA LEU A 9 55.38 -66.54 -4.45
C LEU A 9 56.12 -66.95 -5.75
N CYS A 10 57.18 -67.77 -5.68
CA CYS A 10 57.21 -69.24 -5.72
C CYS A 10 56.65 -69.86 -7.01
N LEU A 11 57.54 -70.46 -7.83
CA LEU A 11 57.46 -71.87 -8.26
C LEU A 11 58.83 -72.37 -8.75
N PHE A 12 59.19 -73.57 -8.30
CA PHE A 12 60.39 -74.36 -8.59
C PHE A 12 60.39 -74.93 -10.02
N VAL A 13 61.58 -75.16 -10.61
CA VAL A 13 62.13 -76.45 -11.10
C VAL A 13 63.59 -76.21 -11.55
N PRO A 14 64.54 -77.13 -11.27
CA PRO A 14 65.97 -76.90 -11.47
C PRO A 14 66.39 -77.27 -12.89
N GLN A 15 67.31 -76.51 -13.50
CA GLN A 15 68.30 -77.07 -14.43
C GLN A 15 69.34 -76.03 -14.88
N ALA A 16 70.58 -76.52 -14.91
CA ALA A 16 71.72 -76.07 -15.70
C ALA A 16 72.25 -74.64 -15.47
N PHE A 17 73.46 -74.57 -14.93
CA PHE A 17 74.39 -73.47 -15.22
C PHE A 17 74.47 -73.27 -16.76
N PRO A 18 74.16 -72.10 -17.32
CA PRO A 18 74.80 -71.64 -18.53
C PRO A 18 76.16 -71.04 -18.13
N GLY A 19 77.20 -71.37 -18.88
CA GLY A 19 78.56 -70.87 -18.63
C GLY A 19 78.61 -69.37 -18.46
N ALA A 20 79.46 -68.90 -17.53
CA ALA A 20 79.78 -67.50 -17.37
C ALA A 20 80.18 -66.91 -18.73
N GLN A 21 79.44 -65.89 -19.19
CA GLN A 21 79.92 -65.06 -20.29
C GLN A 21 81.22 -64.37 -19.85
N PRO A 22 82.25 -64.31 -20.71
CA PRO A 22 83.48 -63.61 -20.36
C PRO A 22 83.17 -62.12 -20.09
N ALA A 23 83.69 -61.58 -18.98
CA ALA A 23 83.54 -60.16 -18.66
C ALA A 23 84.15 -59.32 -19.79
N GLU A 24 83.40 -58.34 -20.30
CA GLU A 24 83.88 -57.44 -21.33
C GLU A 24 85.10 -56.66 -20.85
N LEU A 25 86.14 -56.63 -21.68
CA LEU A 25 87.37 -55.92 -21.38
C LEU A 25 87.24 -54.47 -21.87
N TYR A 26 87.19 -53.53 -20.95
CA TYR A 26 87.12 -52.10 -21.26
C TYR A 26 88.52 -51.49 -21.33
N VAL A 27 88.79 -50.75 -22.41
CA VAL A 27 90.08 -50.12 -22.68
C VAL A 27 89.85 -48.68 -23.12
N GLU A 28 90.59 -47.74 -22.53
CA GLU A 28 90.54 -46.33 -22.92
C GLU A 28 91.82 -45.94 -23.64
N VAL A 29 91.70 -45.25 -24.77
CA VAL A 29 92.83 -44.81 -25.58
C VAL A 29 92.61 -43.35 -25.97
N PRO A 30 93.54 -42.42 -25.68
CA PRO A 30 93.42 -41.04 -26.19
C PRO A 30 93.48 -41.03 -27.72
N GLU A 31 92.64 -40.21 -28.33
CA GLU A 31 92.73 -39.95 -29.76
C GLU A 31 94.00 -39.20 -30.14
N ASN A 32 94.29 -39.15 -31.43
CA ASN A 32 95.40 -38.40 -32.02
C ASN A 32 96.76 -38.62 -31.31
N TYR A 33 96.95 -39.81 -30.75
CA TYR A 33 98.15 -40.19 -30.02
C TYR A 33 99.41 -39.98 -30.89
N GLY A 34 100.20 -38.94 -30.56
CA GLY A 34 101.38 -38.53 -31.32
C GLY A 34 102.65 -39.36 -31.10
N GLY A 35 102.55 -40.53 -30.48
CA GLY A 35 103.68 -41.44 -30.26
C GLY A 35 103.93 -42.40 -31.43
N ASN A 36 104.86 -43.35 -31.24
CA ASN A 36 105.15 -44.37 -32.25
C ASN A 36 104.11 -45.50 -32.20
N PHE A 37 103.58 -45.89 -33.35
CA PHE A 37 102.77 -47.11 -33.50
C PHE A 37 103.66 -48.33 -33.78
N PRO A 38 103.26 -49.55 -33.35
CA PRO A 38 102.01 -49.87 -32.67
C PRO A 38 102.02 -49.51 -31.17
N LEU A 39 100.90 -48.97 -30.66
CA LEU A 39 100.69 -48.67 -29.25
C LEU A 39 100.05 -49.88 -28.56
N TYR A 40 100.76 -50.48 -27.61
CA TYR A 40 100.27 -51.63 -26.84
C TYR A 40 99.26 -51.18 -25.78
N LEU A 41 98.02 -51.68 -25.86
CA LEU A 41 96.92 -51.27 -24.99
C LEU A 41 96.83 -52.13 -23.72
N THR A 42 96.55 -53.42 -23.92
CA THR A 42 96.31 -54.35 -22.82
C THR A 42 96.69 -55.76 -23.25
N LYS A 43 97.14 -56.56 -22.28
CA LYS A 43 97.49 -57.96 -22.51
C LYS A 43 96.25 -58.82 -22.37
N LEU A 44 95.92 -59.57 -23.41
CA LEU A 44 94.81 -60.50 -23.38
C LEU A 44 95.18 -61.72 -22.53
N ALA A 45 94.21 -62.21 -21.75
CA ALA A 45 94.38 -63.36 -20.85
C ALA A 45 94.31 -64.70 -21.61
N LEU A 46 95.20 -64.88 -22.60
CA LEU A 46 95.26 -66.07 -23.43
C LEU A 46 95.81 -67.29 -22.64
N PRO A 47 95.29 -68.51 -22.89
CA PRO A 47 95.78 -69.72 -22.23
C PRO A 47 97.23 -70.05 -22.64
N ARG A 48 98.07 -70.43 -21.66
CA ARG A 48 99.55 -70.49 -21.81
C ARG A 48 100.13 -71.73 -22.51
N GLU A 49 99.34 -72.67 -23.06
CA GLU A 49 99.87 -73.99 -23.47
C GLU A 49 99.33 -74.59 -24.79
N GLU A 50 98.79 -73.79 -25.72
CA GLU A 50 98.39 -74.32 -27.05
C GLU A 50 99.31 -73.82 -28.16
N ALA A 51 100.32 -74.64 -28.49
CA ALA A 51 101.21 -74.42 -29.62
C ALA A 51 100.45 -74.68 -30.93
N GLY A 52 100.02 -73.61 -31.62
CA GLY A 52 99.54 -73.68 -33.02
C GLY A 52 98.27 -72.90 -33.35
N GLY A 53 97.70 -72.09 -32.45
CA GLY A 53 96.55 -71.23 -32.74
C GLY A 53 96.96 -69.83 -33.22
N GLN A 54 96.24 -69.27 -34.18
CA GLN A 54 96.32 -67.86 -34.59
C GLN A 54 95.28 -67.04 -33.83
N ILE A 55 95.69 -65.90 -33.28
CA ILE A 55 94.77 -64.95 -32.66
C ILE A 55 94.02 -64.19 -33.76
N VAL A 56 92.70 -64.27 -33.77
CA VAL A 56 91.82 -63.61 -34.73
C VAL A 56 91.09 -62.48 -34.01
N LEU A 57 91.18 -61.28 -34.59
CA LEU A 57 90.41 -60.12 -34.17
C LEU A 57 89.22 -59.97 -35.13
N SER A 58 88.02 -59.89 -34.58
CA SER A 58 86.78 -59.61 -35.31
C SER A 58 86.06 -58.43 -34.64
N GLY A 59 85.18 -57.71 -35.33
CA GLY A 59 84.50 -56.55 -34.76
C GLY A 59 83.30 -56.12 -35.61
N ASN A 60 82.51 -55.18 -35.08
CA ASN A 60 81.30 -54.68 -35.74
C ASN A 60 81.59 -53.89 -37.03
N SER A 61 82.77 -53.31 -37.15
CA SER A 61 83.29 -52.85 -38.43
C SER A 61 83.86 -54.07 -39.17
N GLY A 62 83.35 -54.36 -40.37
CA GLY A 62 83.78 -55.49 -41.23
C GLY A 62 85.23 -55.39 -41.71
N MET A 63 86.19 -55.30 -40.79
CA MET A 63 87.62 -55.15 -41.02
C MET A 63 88.25 -56.52 -41.19
N ALA A 64 88.23 -57.00 -42.43
CA ALA A 64 89.28 -57.88 -42.92
C ALA A 64 90.60 -57.08 -42.97
N ALA A 65 91.60 -57.51 -42.18
CA ALA A 65 93.03 -57.22 -42.30
C ALA A 65 93.56 -55.75 -42.32
N ALA A 66 92.71 -54.72 -42.30
CA ALA A 66 93.16 -53.32 -42.40
C ALA A 66 92.44 -52.36 -41.42
N GLY A 67 92.15 -52.81 -40.20
CA GLY A 67 91.61 -51.97 -39.14
C GLY A 67 92.68 -51.28 -38.28
N PRO A 68 92.31 -50.29 -37.43
CA PRO A 68 93.25 -49.59 -36.57
C PRO A 68 93.71 -50.42 -35.35
N PHE A 69 93.14 -51.60 -35.15
CA PHE A 69 93.48 -52.52 -34.08
C PHE A 69 94.08 -53.82 -34.63
N ALA A 70 95.10 -54.32 -33.97
CA ALA A 70 95.69 -55.62 -34.21
C ALA A 70 96.04 -56.29 -32.88
N VAL A 71 96.27 -57.61 -32.90
CA VAL A 71 96.77 -58.34 -31.74
C VAL A 71 98.11 -58.96 -32.11
N ASP A 72 99.13 -58.72 -31.28
CA ASP A 72 100.44 -59.33 -31.47
C ASP A 72 100.37 -60.84 -31.19
N GLN A 73 100.74 -61.64 -32.20
CA GLN A 73 100.60 -63.10 -32.19
C GLN A 73 101.52 -63.78 -31.17
N GLU A 74 102.68 -63.18 -30.87
CA GLU A 74 103.64 -63.75 -29.92
C GLU A 74 103.34 -63.35 -28.47
N SER A 75 103.02 -62.07 -28.22
CA SER A 75 102.86 -61.56 -26.86
C SER A 75 101.43 -61.54 -26.34
N GLY A 76 100.43 -61.60 -27.23
CA GLY A 76 99.01 -61.54 -26.92
C GLY A 76 98.50 -60.16 -26.51
N PHE A 77 99.22 -59.09 -26.82
CA PHE A 77 98.76 -57.73 -26.56
C PHE A 77 97.85 -57.23 -27.67
N LEU A 78 96.71 -56.65 -27.29
CA LEU A 78 95.92 -55.79 -28.17
C LEU A 78 96.70 -54.49 -28.39
N MET A 79 96.87 -54.10 -29.64
CA MET A 79 97.62 -52.92 -30.04
C MET A 79 96.83 -52.08 -31.04
N VAL A 80 97.04 -50.78 -30.98
CA VAL A 80 96.56 -49.81 -31.97
C VAL A 80 97.68 -49.59 -32.97
N THR A 81 97.37 -49.67 -34.26
CA THR A 81 98.37 -49.61 -35.35
C THR A 81 98.44 -48.25 -36.04
N MET A 82 97.48 -47.38 -35.80
CA MET A 82 97.40 -46.02 -36.33
C MET A 82 96.65 -45.12 -35.35
N ALA A 83 96.79 -43.79 -35.49
CA ALA A 83 96.04 -42.86 -34.65
C ALA A 83 94.53 -43.09 -34.80
N LEU A 84 93.80 -42.97 -33.69
CA LEU A 84 92.35 -42.99 -33.66
C LEU A 84 91.85 -41.55 -33.66
N ASP A 85 90.69 -41.32 -34.28
CA ASP A 85 89.96 -40.07 -34.33
C ASP A 85 88.57 -40.35 -33.74
N ARG A 86 88.24 -39.68 -32.62
CA ARG A 86 87.00 -39.88 -31.88
C ARG A 86 85.81 -39.28 -32.63
N GLU A 87 85.99 -38.14 -33.29
CA GLU A 87 84.96 -37.51 -34.13
C GLU A 87 84.55 -38.41 -35.30
N GLU A 88 85.47 -39.23 -35.82
CA GLU A 88 85.14 -40.27 -36.79
C GLU A 88 84.46 -41.47 -36.12
N GLN A 89 85.01 -42.00 -35.02
CA GLN A 89 84.41 -43.11 -34.27
C GLN A 89 84.88 -43.17 -32.81
N ALA A 90 83.97 -42.85 -31.89
CA ALA A 90 84.22 -42.79 -30.44
C ALA A 90 84.37 -44.17 -29.75
N GLU A 91 83.75 -45.22 -30.28
CA GLU A 91 83.77 -46.55 -29.67
C GLU A 91 83.99 -47.66 -30.69
N TYR A 92 84.81 -48.65 -30.31
CA TYR A 92 85.06 -49.85 -31.10
C TYR A 92 84.72 -51.10 -30.28
N GLN A 93 83.76 -51.87 -30.77
CA GLN A 93 83.40 -53.18 -30.23
C GLN A 93 84.16 -54.27 -30.98
N LEU A 94 85.14 -54.85 -30.30
CA LEU A 94 86.02 -55.89 -30.82
C LEU A 94 85.73 -57.22 -30.12
N GLN A 95 86.01 -58.31 -30.81
CA GLN A 95 85.95 -59.67 -30.30
C GLN A 95 87.24 -60.38 -30.67
N VAL A 96 87.94 -60.87 -29.66
CA VAL A 96 89.17 -61.63 -29.86
C VAL A 96 88.91 -63.11 -29.65
N THR A 97 89.26 -63.92 -30.65
CA THR A 97 89.25 -65.39 -30.60
C THR A 97 90.67 -65.92 -30.85
N LEU A 98 90.97 -67.09 -30.31
CA LEU A 98 92.13 -67.89 -30.71
C LEU A 98 91.60 -69.01 -31.60
N GLU A 99 92.12 -69.18 -32.81
CA GLU A 99 91.60 -70.14 -33.79
C GLU A 99 92.71 -71.05 -34.35
N THR A 100 92.41 -72.31 -34.68
CA THR A 100 93.32 -73.21 -35.41
C THR A 100 93.41 -72.81 -36.89
N GLU A 101 94.43 -73.27 -37.64
CA GLU A 101 94.51 -73.08 -39.10
C GLU A 101 93.24 -73.54 -39.86
N ASP A 102 92.50 -74.54 -39.34
CA ASP A 102 91.23 -75.03 -39.90
C ASP A 102 89.99 -74.20 -39.48
N GLY A 103 90.16 -73.06 -38.80
CA GLY A 103 89.09 -72.13 -38.38
C GLY A 103 88.30 -72.55 -37.12
N ARG A 104 88.83 -73.45 -36.28
CA ARG A 104 88.20 -73.82 -34.99
C ARG A 104 88.63 -72.88 -33.88
N VAL A 105 87.67 -72.27 -33.17
CA VAL A 105 87.92 -71.42 -32.00
C VAL A 105 88.36 -72.26 -30.80
N LEU A 106 89.59 -72.04 -30.34
CA LEU A 106 90.25 -72.62 -29.17
C LEU A 106 89.98 -71.82 -27.89
N TRP A 107 89.83 -70.50 -28.00
CA TRP A 107 89.55 -69.59 -26.89
C TRP A 107 88.79 -68.35 -27.37
N GLY A 108 87.94 -67.76 -26.53
CA GLY A 108 87.07 -66.65 -26.90
C GLY A 108 85.65 -67.09 -27.32
N PRO A 109 84.81 -66.16 -27.83
CA PRO A 109 85.11 -64.75 -28.08
C PRO A 109 85.22 -63.95 -26.77
N GLN A 110 86.32 -63.21 -26.61
CA GLN A 110 86.47 -62.20 -25.56
C GLN A 110 86.00 -60.85 -26.12
N PRO A 111 84.86 -60.30 -25.65
CA PRO A 111 84.46 -58.96 -26.04
C PRO A 111 85.43 -57.93 -25.43
N VAL A 112 85.85 -56.98 -26.25
CA VAL A 112 86.69 -55.84 -25.87
C VAL A 112 86.01 -54.58 -26.38
N LEU A 113 85.66 -53.68 -25.46
CA LEU A 113 85.16 -52.35 -25.78
C LEU A 113 86.32 -51.38 -25.67
N VAL A 114 86.71 -50.79 -26.79
CA VAL A 114 87.67 -49.69 -26.82
C VAL A 114 86.92 -48.38 -26.88
N HIS A 115 87.04 -47.58 -25.83
CA HIS A 115 86.55 -46.20 -25.77
C HIS A 115 87.68 -45.25 -26.13
N VAL A 116 87.48 -44.45 -27.16
CA VAL A 116 88.42 -43.39 -27.54
C VAL A 116 88.18 -42.20 -26.63
N LYS A 117 89.20 -41.76 -25.90
CA LYS A 117 89.13 -40.58 -25.06
C LYS A 117 89.26 -39.33 -25.91
N ASP A 118 88.34 -38.42 -25.65
CA ASP A 118 88.30 -37.08 -26.18
C ASP A 118 89.54 -36.26 -25.77
N GLU A 119 90.20 -35.68 -26.75
CA GLU A 119 91.20 -34.64 -26.56
C GLU A 119 90.64 -33.32 -27.09
N ASN A 120 91.15 -32.18 -26.62
CA ASN A 120 90.65 -30.86 -27.06
C ASN A 120 91.32 -30.44 -28.37
N ASP A 121 91.06 -31.16 -29.46
CA ASP A 121 91.67 -30.91 -30.77
C ASP A 121 90.71 -30.38 -31.83
N GLN A 122 89.41 -30.36 -31.55
CA GLN A 122 88.49 -29.50 -32.28
C GLN A 122 88.62 -28.06 -31.77
N VAL A 123 88.22 -27.11 -32.62
CA VAL A 123 88.27 -25.69 -32.33
C VAL A 123 86.85 -25.16 -32.41
N PRO A 124 86.39 -24.39 -31.40
CA PRO A 124 85.04 -23.88 -31.41
C PRO A 124 84.88 -22.94 -32.60
N HIS A 125 83.75 -23.02 -33.28
CA HIS A 125 83.46 -22.16 -34.42
C HIS A 125 82.06 -21.57 -34.35
N PHE A 126 81.93 -20.32 -34.77
CA PHE A 126 80.64 -19.67 -34.94
C PHE A 126 79.96 -20.14 -36.22
N SER A 127 78.62 -20.19 -36.22
CA SER A 127 77.86 -20.50 -37.44
C SER A 127 78.02 -19.42 -38.53
N GLN A 128 78.31 -18.18 -38.14
CA GLN A 128 78.58 -17.05 -39.04
C GLN A 128 79.80 -16.24 -38.58
N ALA A 129 80.52 -15.66 -39.56
CA ALA A 129 81.64 -14.75 -39.28
C ALA A 129 81.17 -13.33 -38.88
N ILE A 130 80.01 -12.91 -39.41
CA ILE A 130 79.38 -11.62 -39.12
C ILE A 130 77.88 -11.87 -38.88
N TYR A 131 77.41 -11.44 -37.71
CA TYR A 131 76.00 -11.46 -37.33
C TYR A 131 75.40 -10.06 -37.42
N THR A 132 74.11 -9.98 -37.73
CA THR A 132 73.37 -8.71 -37.70
C THR A 132 72.21 -8.82 -36.72
N ALA A 133 72.11 -7.86 -35.81
CA ALA A 133 71.04 -7.81 -34.81
C ALA A 133 70.42 -6.42 -34.75
N GLN A 134 69.16 -6.35 -34.35
CA GLN A 134 68.44 -5.10 -34.15
C GLN A 134 67.92 -5.00 -32.72
N LEU A 135 68.15 -3.86 -32.08
CA LEU A 135 67.71 -3.56 -30.72
C LEU A 135 66.79 -2.34 -30.73
N SER A 136 65.54 -2.50 -30.29
CA SER A 136 64.59 -1.39 -30.15
C SER A 136 64.90 -0.52 -28.92
N ARG A 137 64.73 0.80 -29.04
CA ARG A 137 64.92 1.81 -27.98
C ARG A 137 64.03 1.63 -26.73
N GLY A 138 63.08 0.70 -26.73
CA GLY A 138 62.23 0.37 -25.57
C GLY A 138 62.62 -0.91 -24.82
N THR A 139 63.71 -1.58 -25.22
CA THR A 139 64.04 -2.90 -24.69
C THR A 139 64.50 -2.84 -23.23
N ARG A 140 63.89 -3.65 -22.36
CA ARG A 140 64.25 -3.80 -20.95
C ARG A 140 65.70 -4.30 -20.82
N PRO A 141 66.50 -3.72 -19.89
CA PRO A 141 67.87 -4.18 -19.66
C PRO A 141 67.87 -5.63 -19.16
N GLY A 142 68.85 -6.41 -19.61
CA GLY A 142 68.99 -7.82 -19.27
C GLY A 142 68.17 -8.78 -20.14
N THR A 143 67.13 -8.32 -20.85
CA THR A 143 66.37 -9.17 -21.77
C THR A 143 67.22 -9.49 -23.01
N PRO A 144 67.47 -10.78 -23.32
CA PRO A 144 68.24 -11.17 -24.48
C PRO A 144 67.44 -10.96 -25.77
N PHE A 145 68.06 -10.26 -26.72
CA PHE A 145 67.48 -9.93 -28.03
C PHE A 145 68.15 -10.68 -29.19
N PHE A 146 69.28 -11.32 -28.93
CA PHE A 146 70.02 -12.11 -29.92
C PHE A 146 70.77 -13.26 -29.23
N PHE A 147 70.87 -14.41 -29.88
CA PHE A 147 71.62 -15.57 -29.39
C PHE A 147 72.71 -15.93 -30.40
N LEU A 148 73.94 -16.05 -29.93
CA LEU A 148 75.05 -16.54 -30.74
C LEU A 148 74.96 -18.06 -30.87
N GLU A 149 75.30 -18.54 -32.07
CA GLU A 149 75.41 -19.94 -32.35
C GLU A 149 76.88 -20.29 -32.59
N ALA A 150 77.40 -21.18 -31.76
CA ALA A 150 78.71 -21.78 -31.92
C ALA A 150 78.66 -23.26 -31.59
N SER A 151 79.57 -24.02 -32.18
CA SER A 151 79.68 -25.46 -31.99
C SER A 151 81.14 -25.86 -31.82
N ASP A 152 81.34 -26.86 -30.98
CA ASP A 152 82.58 -27.61 -30.84
C ASP A 152 82.36 -29.05 -31.27
N GLY A 153 83.37 -29.66 -31.88
CA GLY A 153 83.32 -31.06 -32.32
C GLY A 153 83.67 -32.05 -31.20
N ASP A 154 84.34 -31.58 -30.15
CA ASP A 154 84.75 -32.38 -28.99
C ASP A 154 83.54 -32.98 -28.24
N GLU A 155 83.77 -33.97 -27.37
CA GLU A 155 82.74 -34.75 -26.70
C GLU A 155 81.71 -33.89 -25.93
N PRO A 156 80.41 -33.95 -26.28
CA PRO A 156 79.39 -33.13 -25.65
C PRO A 156 79.27 -33.37 -24.13
N GLY A 157 79.32 -32.29 -23.36
CA GLY A 157 79.13 -32.31 -21.90
C GLY A 157 80.42 -32.52 -21.11
N THR A 158 81.57 -32.58 -21.79
CA THR A 158 82.89 -32.51 -21.17
C THR A 158 83.35 -31.05 -21.04
N ALA A 159 84.53 -30.85 -20.45
CA ALA A 159 85.15 -29.53 -20.45
C ALA A 159 85.57 -29.12 -21.88
N ASN A 160 86.03 -30.06 -22.71
CA ASN A 160 86.49 -29.79 -24.07
C ASN A 160 85.36 -29.21 -24.94
N SER A 161 84.10 -29.60 -24.72
CA SER A 161 82.95 -28.97 -25.39
C SER A 161 82.27 -27.82 -24.61
N ASP A 162 82.79 -27.37 -23.45
CA ASP A 162 82.15 -26.34 -22.61
C ASP A 162 82.47 -24.93 -23.14
N LEU A 163 81.56 -24.41 -23.97
CA LEU A 163 81.69 -23.11 -24.60
C LEU A 163 81.44 -21.94 -23.65
N ARG A 164 82.31 -20.92 -23.74
CA ARG A 164 82.19 -19.63 -23.04
C ARG A 164 82.31 -18.44 -23.97
N PHE A 165 81.29 -17.58 -23.94
CA PHE A 165 81.16 -16.40 -24.80
C PHE A 165 81.56 -15.11 -24.07
N HIS A 166 82.34 -14.26 -24.75
CA HIS A 166 82.82 -12.99 -24.22
C HIS A 166 82.77 -11.86 -25.27
N ILE A 167 82.45 -10.65 -24.84
CA ILE A 167 82.63 -9.44 -25.66
C ILE A 167 84.05 -8.94 -25.45
N LEU A 168 84.86 -8.92 -26.51
CA LEU A 168 86.24 -8.42 -26.48
C LEU A 168 86.30 -6.90 -26.70
N ASN A 169 85.44 -6.38 -27.59
CA ASN A 169 85.43 -4.97 -27.96
C ASN A 169 84.05 -4.52 -28.45
N GLN A 170 83.70 -3.25 -28.21
CA GLN A 170 82.53 -2.57 -28.73
C GLN A 170 82.96 -1.27 -29.42
N ALA A 171 82.57 -1.08 -30.68
CA ALA A 171 82.78 0.16 -31.42
C ALA A 171 81.44 0.66 -32.00
N PRO A 172 81.04 1.92 -31.77
CA PRO A 172 81.71 2.93 -30.95
C PRO A 172 81.57 2.66 -29.44
N ALA A 173 82.53 3.18 -28.65
CA ALA A 173 82.51 3.12 -27.19
C ALA A 173 81.62 4.21 -26.54
N GLN A 174 81.01 5.08 -27.33
CA GLN A 174 80.05 6.10 -26.88
C GLN A 174 78.63 5.65 -27.27
N PRO A 175 77.59 5.98 -26.48
CA PRO A 175 77.60 6.81 -25.27
C PRO A 175 78.08 6.07 -24.01
N SER A 176 78.18 4.75 -24.04
CA SER A 176 78.75 3.90 -22.98
C SER A 176 79.65 2.82 -23.58
N PRO A 177 80.81 2.50 -22.98
CA PRO A 177 81.68 1.42 -23.46
C PRO A 177 81.08 0.03 -23.22
N ASP A 178 80.14 -0.07 -22.27
CA ASP A 178 79.45 -1.30 -21.88
C ASP A 178 77.97 -1.20 -22.29
N MET A 179 77.63 -0.91 -23.55
CA MET A 179 76.21 -0.83 -23.96
C MET A 179 75.54 -2.21 -23.86
N PHE A 180 76.27 -3.26 -24.25
CA PHE A 180 75.74 -4.62 -24.32
C PHE A 180 76.43 -5.53 -23.31
N GLN A 181 75.74 -6.60 -22.95
CA GLN A 181 76.26 -7.68 -22.13
C GLN A 181 75.97 -9.01 -22.82
N LEU A 182 76.87 -9.98 -22.65
CA LEU A 182 76.76 -11.30 -23.23
C LEU A 182 76.76 -12.34 -22.11
N GLU A 183 75.75 -13.19 -22.08
CA GLU A 183 75.69 -14.30 -21.14
C GLU A 183 76.72 -15.37 -21.56
N PRO A 184 77.66 -15.77 -20.67
CA PRO A 184 78.79 -16.58 -21.08
C PRO A 184 78.49 -18.01 -21.51
N GLN A 185 77.39 -18.66 -21.09
CA GLN A 185 77.12 -20.07 -21.37
C GLN A 185 76.21 -20.27 -22.59
N LEU A 186 75.25 -19.36 -22.75
CA LEU A 186 74.16 -19.39 -23.71
C LEU A 186 74.43 -18.50 -24.93
N GLY A 187 75.46 -17.66 -24.87
CA GLY A 187 75.73 -16.68 -25.93
C GLY A 187 74.60 -15.67 -26.09
N ALA A 188 73.88 -15.37 -25.00
CA ALA A 188 72.69 -14.51 -25.03
C ALA A 188 73.10 -13.04 -24.93
N LEU A 189 72.95 -12.29 -26.03
CA LEU A 189 73.27 -10.86 -26.10
C LEU A 189 72.07 -10.04 -25.61
N ALA A 190 72.32 -9.18 -24.63
CA ALA A 190 71.32 -8.32 -24.01
C ALA A 190 71.84 -6.88 -23.85
N LEU A 191 70.90 -5.94 -23.67
CA LEU A 191 71.21 -4.57 -23.27
C LEU A 191 71.69 -4.57 -21.82
N SER A 192 72.83 -3.92 -21.53
CA SER A 192 73.33 -3.85 -20.16
C SER A 192 72.57 -2.79 -19.34
N PRO A 193 72.54 -2.90 -18.00
CA PRO A 193 71.96 -1.87 -17.14
C PRO A 193 72.61 -0.47 -17.29
N LYS A 194 73.89 -0.40 -17.70
CA LYS A 194 74.54 0.87 -18.00
C LYS A 194 74.14 1.38 -19.37
N GLY A 195 74.03 0.48 -20.35
CA GLY A 195 73.61 0.80 -21.71
C GLY A 195 72.19 1.33 -21.78
N SER A 196 71.27 0.81 -20.95
CA SER A 196 69.88 1.27 -20.93
C SER A 196 69.73 2.73 -20.50
N ILE A 197 70.62 3.26 -19.65
CA ILE A 197 70.58 4.67 -19.22
C ILE A 197 70.92 5.61 -20.38
N SER A 198 71.75 5.14 -21.33
CA SER A 198 72.24 5.94 -22.46
C SER A 198 71.64 5.52 -23.80
N LEU A 199 70.62 4.64 -23.81
CA LEU A 199 70.05 4.10 -25.04
C LEU A 199 69.44 5.19 -25.93
N ASP A 200 68.85 6.22 -25.32
CA ASP A 200 68.30 7.37 -26.06
C ASP A 200 69.39 8.19 -26.75
N GLN A 201 70.63 8.16 -26.25
CA GLN A 201 71.80 8.84 -26.81
C GLN A 201 72.57 7.95 -27.80
N ALA A 202 72.01 6.80 -28.18
CA ALA A 202 72.59 5.92 -29.19
C ALA A 202 72.92 6.67 -30.48
N LEU A 203 74.09 6.38 -31.04
CA LEU A 203 74.58 6.98 -32.27
C LEU A 203 73.86 6.39 -33.49
N GLU A 204 73.78 7.18 -34.57
CA GLU A 204 73.31 6.67 -35.87
C GLU A 204 74.33 5.70 -36.46
N GLY A 205 73.89 4.48 -36.77
CA GLY A 205 74.72 3.40 -37.32
C GLY A 205 74.85 2.18 -36.39
N PRO A 206 75.36 1.05 -36.89
CA PRO A 206 75.48 -0.17 -36.09
C PRO A 206 76.65 -0.10 -35.10
N TYR A 207 76.44 -0.65 -33.91
CA TYR A 207 77.50 -0.99 -32.96
C TYR A 207 78.12 -2.31 -33.36
N GLN A 208 79.43 -2.31 -33.63
CA GLN A 208 80.19 -3.50 -33.96
C GLN A 208 80.77 -4.11 -32.69
N LEU A 209 80.34 -5.32 -32.37
CA LEU A 209 80.84 -6.10 -31.23
C LEU A 209 81.79 -7.18 -31.74
N LEU A 210 83.05 -7.15 -31.31
CA LEU A 210 83.96 -8.27 -31.50
C LEU A 210 83.73 -9.26 -30.36
N VAL A 211 83.17 -10.41 -30.67
CA VAL A 211 82.88 -11.47 -29.70
C VAL A 211 83.82 -12.64 -29.87
N GLN A 212 84.07 -13.33 -28.76
CA GLN A 212 84.89 -14.53 -28.69
C GLN A 212 84.07 -15.67 -28.11
N VAL A 213 84.24 -16.87 -28.67
CA VAL A 213 83.85 -18.13 -28.05
C VAL A 213 85.11 -18.91 -27.72
N LYS A 214 85.12 -19.56 -26.56
CA LYS A 214 86.24 -20.35 -26.06
C LYS A 214 85.74 -21.69 -25.53
N ASP A 215 86.45 -22.76 -25.82
CA ASP A 215 86.20 -24.08 -25.23
C ASP A 215 86.86 -24.23 -23.84
N MET A 216 86.72 -25.38 -23.19
CA MET A 216 87.36 -25.62 -21.87
C MET A 216 86.96 -24.60 -20.80
N GLY A 217 85.77 -24.02 -20.94
CA GLY A 217 85.31 -22.93 -20.10
C GLY A 217 86.21 -21.68 -20.25
N ASP A 218 86.72 -21.18 -19.12
CA ASP A 218 87.64 -20.03 -19.10
C ASP A 218 89.11 -20.45 -19.00
N GLN A 219 89.42 -21.75 -19.07
CA GLN A 219 90.77 -22.26 -18.85
C GLN A 219 91.76 -21.77 -19.91
N VAL A 220 92.99 -21.43 -19.51
CA VAL A 220 94.01 -20.85 -20.42
C VAL A 220 94.35 -21.76 -21.61
N SER A 221 94.18 -23.07 -21.45
CA SER A 221 94.45 -24.09 -22.47
C SER A 221 93.41 -24.18 -23.58
N GLY A 222 92.23 -23.56 -23.43
CA GLY A 222 91.16 -23.70 -24.40
C GLY A 222 91.44 -23.00 -25.74
N HIS A 223 90.94 -23.58 -26.84
CA HIS A 223 90.91 -22.94 -28.14
C HIS A 223 89.82 -21.86 -28.20
N GLN A 224 89.99 -20.93 -29.14
CA GLN A 224 89.15 -19.75 -29.25
C GLN A 224 88.88 -19.38 -30.70
N ALA A 225 87.67 -18.88 -30.96
CA ALA A 225 87.30 -18.25 -32.21
C ALA A 225 86.63 -16.89 -31.97
N THR A 226 86.61 -16.06 -33.01
CA THR A 226 86.04 -14.71 -32.95
C THR A 226 85.05 -14.47 -34.07
N ALA A 227 83.98 -13.73 -33.79
CA ALA A 227 83.02 -13.24 -34.78
C ALA A 227 82.69 -11.76 -34.50
N THR A 228 82.08 -11.08 -35.47
CA THR A 228 81.59 -9.71 -35.30
C THR A 228 80.07 -9.67 -35.29
N ILE A 229 79.47 -8.85 -34.44
CA ILE A 229 78.02 -8.60 -34.42
C ILE A 229 77.78 -7.12 -34.73
N ASP A 230 77.04 -6.83 -35.80
CA ASP A 230 76.56 -5.50 -36.11
C ASP A 230 75.17 -5.30 -35.47
N VAL A 231 75.13 -4.55 -34.37
CA VAL A 231 73.89 -4.25 -33.63
C VAL A 231 73.37 -2.87 -34.03
N SER A 232 72.25 -2.82 -34.73
CA SER A 232 71.59 -1.56 -35.10
C SER A 232 70.52 -1.19 -34.07
N ILE A 233 70.59 0.03 -33.54
CA ILE A 233 69.58 0.56 -32.61
C ILE A 233 68.46 1.23 -33.43
N VAL A 234 67.23 0.78 -33.21
CA VAL A 234 66.04 1.20 -33.97
C VAL A 234 65.03 1.87 -33.05
N GLU A 235 64.23 2.76 -33.62
CA GLU A 235 63.19 3.49 -32.88
C GLU A 235 62.17 2.55 -32.25
N ASN A 236 61.64 2.91 -31.09
CA ASN A 236 60.61 2.12 -30.43
C ASN A 236 59.25 2.34 -31.11
N THR A 237 58.72 1.33 -31.81
CA THR A 237 57.37 1.35 -32.38
C THR A 237 56.31 0.83 -31.40
N TRP A 238 56.72 0.40 -30.20
CA TRP A 238 55.85 -0.07 -29.13
C TRP A 238 55.24 1.11 -28.36
N VAL A 239 54.38 1.86 -29.03
CA VAL A 239 53.75 3.08 -28.50
C VAL A 239 52.23 2.94 -28.53
N PRO A 240 51.50 3.49 -27.53
CA PRO A 240 50.04 3.35 -27.44
C PRO A 240 49.34 3.90 -28.68
N LEU A 241 48.35 3.15 -29.19
CA LEU A 241 47.48 3.61 -30.28
C LEU A 241 46.35 4.48 -29.72
N ASP A 242 45.71 5.26 -30.59
CA ASP A 242 44.42 5.88 -30.27
C ASP A 242 43.40 4.79 -29.85
N PRO A 243 42.41 5.12 -29.00
CA PRO A 243 41.37 4.17 -28.60
C PRO A 243 40.71 3.50 -29.81
N ILE A 244 40.57 2.18 -29.74
CA ILE A 244 39.94 1.39 -30.78
C ILE A 244 38.43 1.45 -30.55
N HIS A 245 37.69 2.01 -31.49
CA HIS A 245 36.25 2.11 -31.43
C HIS A 245 35.59 1.00 -32.26
N LEU A 246 34.78 0.15 -31.62
CA LEU A 246 34.10 -0.97 -32.27
C LEU A 246 32.60 -0.90 -32.01
N ALA A 247 31.79 -0.85 -33.06
CA ALA A 247 30.34 -1.01 -32.90
C ALA A 247 30.01 -2.40 -32.33
N GLU A 248 29.08 -2.46 -31.40
CA GLU A 248 28.50 -3.73 -30.95
C GLU A 248 27.65 -4.39 -32.04
N ASN A 249 27.31 -5.67 -31.86
CA ASN A 249 26.47 -6.44 -32.79
C ASN A 249 26.90 -6.37 -34.28
N CYS A 250 28.17 -6.06 -34.52
CA CYS A 250 28.67 -5.77 -35.85
C CYS A 250 28.54 -6.99 -36.76
N GLN A 251 27.79 -6.85 -37.85
CA GLN A 251 27.51 -7.93 -38.81
C GLN A 251 28.70 -8.17 -39.74
N VAL A 252 29.85 -8.54 -39.17
CA VAL A 252 31.11 -8.83 -39.86
C VAL A 252 31.54 -10.28 -39.63
N PRO A 253 32.29 -10.90 -40.56
CA PRO A 253 32.83 -12.22 -40.34
C PRO A 253 33.91 -12.19 -39.25
N TYR A 254 33.79 -13.12 -38.29
CA TYR A 254 34.77 -13.32 -37.24
C TYR A 254 35.75 -14.45 -37.59
N PRO A 255 37.06 -14.32 -37.24
CA PRO A 255 37.67 -13.20 -36.53
C PRO A 255 37.82 -11.93 -37.38
N HIS A 256 37.51 -10.76 -36.80
CA HIS A 256 37.57 -9.46 -37.46
C HIS A 256 38.80 -8.67 -37.02
N HIS A 257 39.57 -8.15 -37.96
CA HIS A 257 40.81 -7.41 -37.69
C HIS A 257 40.51 -5.99 -37.19
N ILE A 258 41.02 -5.61 -36.02
CA ILE A 258 40.72 -4.32 -35.38
C ILE A 258 41.89 -3.34 -35.33
N ALA A 259 43.11 -3.85 -35.18
CA ALA A 259 44.33 -3.05 -35.08
C ALA A 259 45.55 -3.93 -35.35
N GLN A 260 46.73 -3.32 -35.50
CA GLN A 260 47.98 -4.04 -35.60
C GLN A 260 49.05 -3.34 -34.77
N VAL A 261 49.74 -4.10 -33.95
CA VAL A 261 50.90 -3.66 -33.18
C VAL A 261 52.17 -4.19 -33.83
N HIS A 262 53.28 -3.48 -33.64
CA HIS A 262 54.55 -3.88 -34.21
C HIS A 262 55.70 -3.56 -33.27
N TRP A 263 56.62 -4.52 -33.12
CA TRP A 263 57.85 -4.39 -32.35
C TRP A 263 59.02 -4.34 -33.34
N SER A 264 59.81 -3.27 -33.26
CA SER A 264 60.77 -2.88 -34.29
C SER A 264 62.13 -3.60 -34.25
N GLY A 265 62.36 -4.62 -33.40
CA GLY A 265 63.65 -5.31 -33.32
C GLY A 265 63.60 -6.79 -32.92
N GLY A 266 64.63 -7.57 -33.27
CA GLY A 266 64.74 -8.98 -32.89
C GLY A 266 63.59 -9.88 -33.36
N ASN A 267 63.61 -11.14 -32.91
CA ASN A 267 62.49 -12.08 -33.12
C ASN A 267 61.49 -11.94 -31.98
N VAL A 268 60.27 -11.50 -32.31
CA VAL A 268 59.20 -11.25 -31.34
C VAL A 268 58.11 -12.31 -31.43
N ARG A 269 57.55 -12.66 -30.28
CA ARG A 269 56.27 -13.36 -30.15
C ARG A 269 55.30 -12.45 -29.39
N TYR A 270 54.08 -12.35 -29.88
CA TYR A 270 53.04 -11.55 -29.25
C TYR A 270 52.17 -12.40 -28.35
N HIS A 271 51.77 -11.84 -27.22
CA HIS A 271 50.77 -12.41 -26.31
C HIS A 271 49.81 -11.30 -25.90
N LEU A 272 48.53 -11.62 -25.74
CA LEU A 272 47.50 -10.63 -25.40
C LEU A 272 46.73 -11.08 -24.17
N GLU A 273 46.54 -10.12 -23.27
CA GLU A 273 45.65 -10.23 -22.12
C GLU A 273 44.58 -9.13 -22.20
N SER A 274 43.35 -9.46 -21.84
CA SER A 274 42.22 -8.54 -21.88
C SER A 274 41.61 -8.40 -20.50
N GLN A 275 41.37 -7.17 -20.07
CA GLN A 275 40.77 -6.84 -18.78
C GLN A 275 39.53 -5.94 -19.00
N PRO A 276 38.31 -6.41 -18.68
CA PRO A 276 37.97 -7.77 -18.26
C PRO A 276 38.18 -8.80 -19.39
N PRO A 277 38.12 -10.13 -19.10
CA PRO A 277 38.32 -11.15 -20.13
C PRO A 277 37.36 -11.00 -21.31
N GLY A 278 37.91 -10.59 -22.46
CA GLY A 278 37.16 -10.35 -23.70
C GLY A 278 37.56 -11.30 -24.85
N PRO A 279 36.81 -11.30 -25.95
CA PRO A 279 37.06 -12.12 -27.13
C PRO A 279 38.10 -11.50 -28.07
N PHE A 280 39.28 -11.23 -27.54
CA PHE A 280 40.37 -10.60 -28.28
C PHE A 280 41.54 -11.56 -28.41
N GLU A 281 42.13 -11.61 -29.60
CA GLU A 281 43.29 -12.43 -29.90
C GLU A 281 44.34 -11.62 -30.68
N VAL A 282 45.61 -12.02 -30.58
CA VAL A 282 46.72 -11.47 -31.35
C VAL A 282 47.39 -12.58 -32.14
N ASP A 283 47.71 -12.33 -33.40
CA ASP A 283 48.46 -13.28 -34.25
C ASP A 283 49.99 -13.10 -34.14
N THR A 284 50.73 -13.96 -34.86
CA THR A 284 52.19 -13.94 -34.89
C THR A 284 52.77 -12.68 -35.53
N GLU A 285 51.99 -11.98 -36.34
CA GLU A 285 52.33 -10.75 -37.06
C GLU A 285 51.91 -9.47 -36.29
N GLY A 286 51.36 -9.64 -35.08
CA GLY A 286 50.93 -8.55 -34.21
C GLY A 286 49.57 -7.96 -34.58
N LYS A 287 48.79 -8.61 -35.44
CA LYS A 287 47.43 -8.20 -35.75
C LYS A 287 46.47 -8.64 -34.66
N LEU A 288 45.62 -7.70 -34.28
CA LEU A 288 44.62 -7.86 -33.25
C LEU A 288 43.28 -8.17 -33.88
N TYR A 289 42.61 -9.16 -33.33
CA TYR A 289 41.31 -9.63 -33.80
C TYR A 289 40.31 -9.64 -32.67
N VAL A 290 39.06 -9.28 -33.00
CA VAL A 290 37.91 -9.65 -32.20
C VAL A 290 37.33 -10.95 -32.75
N THR A 291 37.01 -11.92 -31.89
CA THR A 291 36.65 -13.29 -32.31
C THR A 291 35.15 -13.60 -32.23
N ARG A 292 34.36 -12.74 -31.60
CA ARG A 292 32.89 -12.83 -31.53
C ARG A 292 32.26 -11.46 -31.40
N GLU A 293 30.94 -11.41 -31.53
CA GLU A 293 30.14 -10.20 -31.31
C GLU A 293 30.36 -9.61 -29.92
N LEU A 294 30.40 -8.27 -29.86
CA LEU A 294 30.46 -7.50 -28.63
C LEU A 294 29.06 -7.01 -28.31
N ASP A 295 28.82 -6.83 -27.01
CA ASP A 295 27.58 -6.33 -26.41
C ASP A 295 28.02 -5.27 -25.40
N ARG A 296 27.61 -4.02 -25.63
CA ARG A 296 28.02 -2.86 -24.86
C ARG A 296 27.27 -2.81 -23.52
N GLU A 297 26.00 -3.22 -23.49
CA GLU A 297 25.19 -3.32 -22.27
C GLU A 297 25.81 -4.30 -21.28
N ALA A 298 26.43 -5.37 -21.78
CA ALA A 298 27.23 -6.29 -20.97
C ALA A 298 28.60 -5.70 -20.58
N GLN A 299 29.32 -5.10 -21.54
CA GLN A 299 30.66 -4.55 -21.29
C GLN A 299 31.05 -3.46 -22.32
N ALA A 300 31.02 -2.20 -21.89
CA ALA A 300 31.28 -1.04 -22.76
C ALA A 300 32.75 -0.79 -23.11
N GLU A 301 33.70 -1.25 -22.28
CA GLU A 301 35.12 -0.95 -22.44
C GLU A 301 36.01 -2.14 -22.10
N TYR A 302 37.13 -2.29 -22.81
CA TYR A 302 38.17 -3.27 -22.51
C TYR A 302 39.56 -2.62 -22.53
N LEU A 303 40.42 -3.06 -21.62
CA LEU A 303 41.84 -2.77 -21.64
C LEU A 303 42.58 -4.00 -22.18
N LEU A 304 43.18 -3.88 -23.36
CA LEU A 304 44.04 -4.92 -23.92
C LEU A 304 45.50 -4.63 -23.55
N GLN A 305 46.15 -5.58 -22.93
CA GLN A 305 47.57 -5.56 -22.59
C GLN A 305 48.30 -6.51 -23.54
N VAL A 306 48.97 -5.95 -24.53
CA VAL A 306 49.74 -6.72 -25.51
C VAL A 306 51.20 -6.79 -25.04
N TRP A 307 51.77 -7.98 -25.04
CA TRP A 307 53.14 -8.26 -24.63
C TRP A 307 53.99 -8.62 -25.85
N ALA A 308 55.17 -8.01 -25.96
CA ALA A 308 56.19 -8.38 -26.93
C ALA A 308 57.27 -9.19 -26.21
N GLN A 309 57.37 -10.47 -26.53
CA GLN A 309 58.29 -11.41 -25.86
C GLN A 309 59.34 -11.95 -26.82
N ASN A 310 60.48 -12.37 -26.28
CA ASN A 310 61.48 -13.13 -27.03
C ASN A 310 61.09 -14.62 -27.16
N THR A 311 61.91 -15.40 -27.86
CA THR A 311 61.68 -16.84 -28.05
C THR A 311 61.66 -17.67 -26.76
N ARG A 312 62.21 -17.15 -25.66
CA ARG A 312 62.34 -17.89 -24.38
C ARG A 312 61.23 -17.65 -23.37
N GLY A 313 60.51 -16.53 -23.42
CA GLY A 313 59.74 -16.18 -22.23
C GLY A 313 59.55 -14.71 -21.98
N GLU A 314 60.56 -13.95 -22.32
CA GLU A 314 60.91 -12.75 -21.57
C GLU A 314 60.42 -11.52 -22.32
N ASP A 315 59.76 -10.62 -21.61
CA ASP A 315 59.18 -9.44 -22.22
C ASP A 315 60.29 -8.44 -22.59
N TYR A 316 60.22 -7.95 -23.82
CA TYR A 316 61.09 -6.88 -24.30
C TYR A 316 60.73 -5.53 -23.66
N ALA A 317 59.47 -5.29 -23.29
CA ALA A 317 59.00 -4.03 -22.73
C ALA A 317 57.86 -4.26 -21.73
N ASP A 318 57.41 -3.18 -21.08
CA ASP A 318 56.10 -3.17 -20.42
C ASP A 318 54.98 -3.46 -21.44
N PRO A 319 53.83 -4.01 -21.01
CA PRO A 319 52.74 -4.32 -21.92
C PRO A 319 52.22 -3.04 -22.57
N LEU A 320 51.89 -3.15 -23.86
CA LEU A 320 51.22 -2.09 -24.59
C LEU A 320 49.74 -2.09 -24.21
N GLU A 321 49.31 -1.00 -23.58
CA GLU A 321 47.93 -0.80 -23.19
C GLU A 321 47.11 -0.17 -24.32
N LEU A 322 46.09 -0.88 -24.78
CA LEU A 322 45.16 -0.45 -25.82
C LEU A 322 43.74 -0.41 -25.25
N HIS A 323 43.11 0.75 -25.32
CA HIS A 323 41.74 0.93 -24.90
C HIS A 323 40.79 0.59 -26.05
N VAL A 324 39.88 -0.35 -25.83
CA VAL A 324 38.78 -0.65 -26.75
C VAL A 324 37.51 -0.06 -26.17
N VAL A 325 36.86 0.83 -26.92
CA VAL A 325 35.57 1.43 -26.60
C VAL A 325 34.52 0.82 -27.51
N VAL A 326 33.55 0.15 -26.91
CA VAL A 326 32.41 -0.40 -27.66
C VAL A 326 31.43 0.75 -27.93
N ILE A 327 31.17 1.01 -29.22
CA ILE A 327 30.20 2.00 -29.66
C ILE A 327 28.81 1.38 -29.57
N ASP A 328 27.93 2.14 -28.94
CA ASP A 328 26.51 1.87 -28.76
C ASP A 328 25.75 1.82 -30.10
N GLU A 329 24.99 0.76 -30.30
CA GLU A 329 24.01 0.64 -31.38
C GLU A 329 22.59 0.58 -30.77
N ASN A 330 21.58 1.06 -31.50
CA ASN A 330 20.21 1.12 -30.98
C ASN A 330 19.49 -0.23 -31.11
N ASP A 331 19.89 -1.22 -30.32
CA ASP A 331 19.36 -2.59 -30.37
C ASP A 331 18.41 -2.94 -29.20
N ASN A 332 18.34 -2.12 -28.16
CA ASN A 332 17.34 -2.25 -27.10
C ASN A 332 16.19 -1.26 -27.28
N ALA A 333 14.97 -1.73 -27.07
CA ALA A 333 13.80 -0.88 -27.10
C ALA A 333 13.49 -0.36 -25.68
N PRO A 334 12.91 0.85 -25.54
CA PRO A 334 12.47 1.35 -24.23
C PRO A 334 11.53 0.35 -23.57
N VAL A 335 11.72 0.04 -22.30
CA VAL A 335 10.92 -0.99 -21.61
C VAL A 335 9.84 -0.34 -20.75
N CYS A 336 8.58 -0.57 -21.14
CA CYS A 336 7.44 -0.18 -20.33
C CYS A 336 7.27 -1.07 -19.10
N PRO A 337 7.00 -0.49 -17.92
CA PRO A 337 6.74 -1.27 -16.72
C PRO A 337 5.46 -2.11 -16.87
N PRO A 338 5.36 -3.26 -16.18
CA PRO A 338 4.14 -4.05 -16.16
C PRO A 338 2.97 -3.20 -15.64
N ARG A 339 1.77 -3.46 -16.18
CA ARG A 339 0.56 -2.71 -15.86
C ARG A 339 0.34 -2.65 -14.33
N GLY A 340 0.43 -1.43 -13.79
CA GLY A 340 0.21 -1.15 -12.37
C GLY A 340 -1.27 -1.21 -11.96
N PRO A 341 -1.57 -1.00 -10.66
CA PRO A 341 -2.95 -0.86 -10.19
C PRO A 341 -3.63 0.35 -10.84
N PRO A 342 -4.97 0.33 -10.98
CA PRO A 342 -5.70 1.45 -11.54
C PRO A 342 -5.52 2.71 -10.69
N VAL A 343 -5.36 3.84 -11.37
CA VAL A 343 -5.29 5.17 -10.75
C VAL A 343 -6.71 5.70 -10.59
N ASN A 344 -7.09 6.04 -9.36
CA ASN A 344 -8.39 6.61 -9.05
C ASN A 344 -8.33 8.14 -9.06
N ILE A 345 -9.17 8.78 -9.87
CA ILE A 345 -9.23 10.24 -10.01
C ILE A 345 -10.66 10.73 -9.72
N PRO A 346 -10.87 11.61 -8.73
CA PRO A 346 -12.17 12.26 -8.50
C PRO A 346 -12.63 13.09 -9.72
N GLU A 347 -13.92 13.05 -10.07
CA GLU A 347 -14.42 13.66 -11.32
C GLU A 347 -14.29 15.20 -11.42
N LEU A 348 -14.30 15.92 -10.29
CA LEU A 348 -14.04 17.38 -10.25
C LEU A 348 -12.58 17.73 -9.92
N SER A 349 -11.65 16.81 -10.13
CA SER A 349 -10.22 17.10 -9.96
C SER A 349 -9.78 18.24 -10.90
N PRO A 350 -9.02 19.24 -10.41
CA PRO A 350 -8.66 20.39 -11.22
C PRO A 350 -7.73 20.03 -12.38
N PRO A 351 -7.78 20.75 -13.52
CA PRO A 351 -6.80 20.60 -14.59
C PRO A 351 -5.37 20.74 -14.09
N GLY A 352 -4.46 19.91 -14.60
CA GLY A 352 -3.07 19.84 -14.15
C GLY A 352 -2.82 18.88 -12.99
N THR A 353 -3.86 18.23 -12.44
CA THR A 353 -3.68 17.15 -11.46
C THR A 353 -2.84 16.03 -12.07
N MET A 354 -1.82 15.57 -11.36
CA MET A 354 -0.95 14.47 -11.76
C MET A 354 -1.73 13.16 -11.72
N VAL A 355 -1.79 12.44 -12.85
CA VAL A 355 -2.42 11.11 -12.95
C VAL A 355 -1.37 10.04 -12.71
N ALA A 356 -0.28 10.09 -13.48
CA ALA A 356 0.81 9.12 -13.39
C ALA A 356 2.08 9.73 -13.97
N ARG A 357 3.23 9.20 -13.55
CA ARG A 357 4.52 9.45 -14.19
C ARG A 357 5.08 8.13 -14.68
N LEU A 358 5.31 8.03 -15.98
CA LEU A 358 5.92 6.86 -16.58
C LEU A 358 7.39 6.76 -16.17
N SER A 359 7.81 5.56 -15.83
CA SER A 359 9.21 5.21 -15.56
C SER A 359 9.60 4.16 -16.59
N VAL A 360 9.93 4.62 -17.79
CA VAL A 360 10.44 3.78 -18.87
C VAL A 360 11.95 3.85 -18.84
N GLU A 361 12.59 2.69 -18.94
CA GLU A 361 14.05 2.56 -18.95
C GLU A 361 14.47 2.02 -20.31
N ASP A 362 15.51 2.60 -20.88
CA ASP A 362 16.23 2.10 -22.04
C ASP A 362 17.66 1.80 -21.60
N VAL A 363 18.17 0.63 -21.97
CA VAL A 363 19.45 0.11 -21.47
C VAL A 363 20.63 0.47 -22.37
N ASP A 364 20.36 1.00 -23.57
CA ASP A 364 21.35 1.58 -24.47
C ASP A 364 22.16 2.70 -23.78
N ALA A 365 23.24 3.19 -24.40
CA ALA A 365 24.23 4.01 -23.71
C ALA A 365 23.61 5.26 -23.07
N PRO A 366 23.87 5.49 -21.76
CA PRO A 366 23.19 6.54 -21.02
C PRO A 366 23.54 7.92 -21.56
N GLY A 367 22.51 8.70 -21.92
CA GLY A 367 22.68 10.04 -22.48
C GLY A 367 23.05 10.06 -23.96
N SER A 368 23.13 8.90 -24.62
CA SER A 368 23.15 8.81 -26.08
C SER A 368 21.75 9.08 -26.64
N PRO A 369 21.63 9.38 -27.95
CA PRO A 369 20.34 9.40 -28.62
C PRO A 369 19.58 8.07 -28.48
N ASN A 370 20.30 6.94 -28.45
CA ASN A 370 19.72 5.60 -28.42
C ASN A 370 18.96 5.33 -27.11
N SER A 371 19.39 5.88 -25.98
CA SER A 371 18.61 5.79 -24.72
C SER A 371 17.65 6.96 -24.48
N HIS A 372 17.56 7.93 -25.40
CA HIS A 372 16.76 9.14 -25.20
C HIS A 372 15.30 8.92 -25.58
N VAL A 373 14.49 8.60 -24.57
CA VAL A 373 13.07 8.28 -24.71
C VAL A 373 12.18 9.53 -24.78
N VAL A 374 11.27 9.55 -25.75
CA VAL A 374 10.17 10.51 -25.90
C VAL A 374 8.83 9.78 -25.86
N TYR A 375 7.86 10.41 -25.21
CA TYR A 375 6.53 9.83 -24.97
C TYR A 375 5.46 10.46 -25.89
N ARG A 376 4.56 9.62 -26.39
CA ARG A 376 3.41 10.04 -27.21
C ARG A 376 2.14 9.33 -26.77
N LEU A 377 1.08 10.09 -26.52
CA LEU A 377 -0.23 9.52 -26.17
C LEU A 377 -0.89 8.96 -27.43
N LEU A 378 -1.22 7.67 -27.43
CA LEU A 378 -1.91 6.97 -28.53
C LEU A 378 -3.42 6.95 -28.31
N SER A 379 -3.87 6.64 -27.10
CA SER A 379 -5.28 6.50 -26.76
C SER A 379 -5.57 7.11 -25.39
N PRO A 380 -6.69 7.87 -25.24
CA PRO A 380 -7.56 8.34 -26.32
C PRO A 380 -6.80 9.28 -27.29
N GLU A 381 -7.16 9.25 -28.58
CA GLU A 381 -6.51 10.10 -29.57
C GLU A 381 -6.61 11.58 -29.14
N PRO A 382 -5.53 12.38 -29.25
CA PRO A 382 -5.62 13.79 -28.96
C PRO A 382 -6.56 14.46 -29.97
N GLU A 383 -7.74 14.90 -29.51
CA GLU A 383 -8.66 15.69 -30.33
C GLU A 383 -7.95 16.97 -30.82
N GLU A 384 -8.24 17.40 -32.06
CA GLU A 384 -7.64 18.61 -32.65
C GLU A 384 -7.98 19.86 -31.80
N GLY A 385 -7.04 20.24 -30.94
CA GLY A 385 -7.13 21.37 -30.02
C GLY A 385 -6.83 20.96 -28.56
N ALA A 386 -5.65 21.36 -28.07
CA ALA A 386 -5.15 21.07 -26.70
C ALA A 386 -6.05 21.57 -25.54
N GLU A 387 -7.10 22.33 -25.86
CA GLU A 387 -8.06 22.88 -24.90
C GLU A 387 -9.20 21.92 -24.56
N ARG A 388 -9.36 20.79 -25.27
CA ARG A 388 -10.45 19.82 -25.06
C ARG A 388 -10.01 18.40 -24.71
N SER A 389 -8.70 18.13 -24.56
CA SER A 389 -8.25 16.80 -24.15
C SER A 389 -8.53 16.55 -22.66
N ALA A 390 -8.96 15.32 -22.33
CA ALA A 390 -9.14 14.89 -20.94
C ALA A 390 -7.80 14.62 -20.23
N PHE A 391 -6.77 14.25 -20.99
CA PHE A 391 -5.43 13.99 -20.49
C PHE A 391 -4.40 14.76 -21.31
N LYS A 392 -3.29 15.14 -20.66
CA LYS A 392 -2.13 15.80 -21.26
C LYS A 392 -0.89 15.04 -20.85
N LEU A 393 -0.04 14.75 -21.83
CA LEU A 393 1.23 14.07 -21.63
C LEU A 393 2.36 15.05 -21.92
N ASP A 394 3.29 15.18 -20.99
CA ASP A 394 4.59 15.77 -21.26
C ASP A 394 5.46 14.73 -21.97
N SER A 395 5.83 15.04 -23.21
CA SER A 395 6.57 14.15 -24.10
C SER A 395 8.00 13.87 -23.64
N THR A 396 8.54 14.65 -22.69
CA THR A 396 9.91 14.50 -22.18
C THR A 396 9.95 13.85 -20.81
N SER A 397 9.07 14.28 -19.89
CA SER A 397 9.09 13.78 -18.51
C SER A 397 8.28 12.52 -18.28
N GLY A 398 7.48 12.10 -19.27
CA GLY A 398 6.55 10.97 -19.16
C GLY A 398 5.39 11.24 -18.19
N SER A 399 5.18 12.51 -17.82
CA SER A 399 4.16 12.93 -16.87
C SER A 399 2.79 13.05 -17.54
N VAL A 400 1.82 12.30 -17.06
CA VAL A 400 0.42 12.38 -17.48
C VAL A 400 -0.36 13.21 -16.47
N THR A 401 -1.02 14.26 -16.95
CA THR A 401 -1.83 15.19 -16.14
C THR A 401 -3.25 15.31 -16.69
N LEU A 402 -4.19 15.74 -15.86
CA LEU A 402 -5.54 16.03 -16.29
C LEU A 402 -5.61 17.28 -17.17
N GLY A 403 -6.39 17.18 -18.25
CA GLY A 403 -6.71 18.30 -19.12
C GLY A 403 -7.94 19.08 -18.63
N ALA A 404 -8.58 19.79 -19.54
CA ALA A 404 -9.72 20.66 -19.23
C ALA A 404 -11.08 20.02 -19.58
N ALA A 405 -11.09 18.84 -20.20
CA ALA A 405 -12.32 18.14 -20.50
C ALA A 405 -13.00 17.67 -19.21
N PRO A 406 -14.34 17.75 -19.13
CA PRO A 406 -15.07 17.21 -17.98
C PRO A 406 -14.92 15.70 -17.91
N LEU A 407 -14.69 15.18 -16.71
CA LEU A 407 -14.69 13.76 -16.40
C LEU A 407 -16.08 13.36 -15.88
N GLN A 408 -16.44 12.08 -16.00
CA GLN A 408 -17.70 11.57 -15.45
C GLN A 408 -17.41 10.40 -14.51
N ALA A 409 -18.01 10.39 -13.33
CA ALA A 409 -17.95 9.26 -12.40
C ALA A 409 -18.27 7.91 -13.08
N GLY A 410 -17.54 6.87 -12.68
CA GLY A 410 -17.71 5.51 -13.18
C GLY A 410 -17.04 5.23 -14.53
N GLN A 411 -16.42 6.23 -15.17
CA GLN A 411 -15.63 6.01 -16.38
C GLN A 411 -14.35 5.22 -16.08
N ASN A 412 -14.10 4.19 -16.89
CA ASN A 412 -12.84 3.45 -16.92
C ASN A 412 -12.10 3.79 -18.21
N ILE A 413 -10.95 4.44 -18.08
CA ILE A 413 -10.16 4.96 -19.20
C ILE A 413 -8.84 4.19 -19.23
N LEU A 414 -8.52 3.59 -20.37
CA LEU A 414 -7.22 2.97 -20.60
C LEU A 414 -6.37 3.92 -21.44
N LEU A 415 -5.39 4.55 -20.81
CA LEU A 415 -4.41 5.37 -21.51
C LEU A 415 -3.33 4.46 -22.09
N GLN A 416 -3.10 4.59 -23.40
CA GLN A 416 -1.98 3.94 -24.08
C GLN A 416 -0.96 5.01 -24.45
N VAL A 417 0.24 4.90 -23.89
CA VAL A 417 1.35 5.83 -24.13
C VAL A 417 2.47 5.06 -24.82
N LEU A 418 2.85 5.53 -26.00
CA LEU A 418 4.01 5.02 -26.73
C LEU A 418 5.27 5.69 -26.19
N ALA A 419 6.25 4.90 -25.79
CA ALA A 419 7.61 5.34 -25.52
C ALA A 419 8.48 4.97 -26.72
N ILE A 420 9.24 5.94 -27.25
CA ILE A 420 10.10 5.77 -28.43
C ILE A 420 11.48 6.33 -28.09
N ASP A 421 12.54 5.59 -28.38
CA ASP A 421 13.93 6.05 -28.27
C ASP A 421 14.31 7.06 -29.39
N LEU A 422 15.61 7.35 -29.55
CA LEU A 422 16.15 8.26 -30.58
C LEU A 422 15.50 9.64 -30.58
N GLY A 423 15.03 10.10 -29.41
CA GLY A 423 14.27 11.34 -29.28
C GLY A 423 12.96 11.36 -30.08
N GLY A 424 12.39 10.20 -30.41
CA GLY A 424 11.18 10.05 -31.21
C GLY A 424 11.39 10.25 -32.72
N THR A 425 12.62 10.10 -33.23
CA THR A 425 12.92 10.20 -34.66
C THR A 425 12.51 8.95 -35.45
N GLU A 426 12.47 9.06 -36.79
CA GLU A 426 12.19 7.90 -37.65
C GLU A 426 13.32 6.88 -37.55
N GLY A 427 12.99 5.64 -37.18
CA GLY A 427 13.94 4.54 -36.97
C GLY A 427 14.06 4.10 -35.52
N GLY A 428 13.48 4.83 -34.58
CA GLY A 428 13.52 4.47 -33.17
C GLY A 428 12.71 3.22 -32.81
N LEU A 429 13.22 2.43 -31.85
CA LEU A 429 12.48 1.33 -31.24
C LEU A 429 11.49 1.88 -30.22
N SER A 430 10.42 1.11 -29.98
CA SER A 430 9.32 1.61 -29.17
C SER A 430 8.59 0.51 -28.41
N SER A 431 7.97 0.91 -27.30
CA SER A 431 7.05 0.08 -26.53
C SER A 431 5.83 0.87 -26.08
N THR A 432 4.74 0.16 -25.78
CA THR A 432 3.47 0.78 -25.39
C THR A 432 3.18 0.51 -23.92
N CYS A 433 3.04 1.58 -23.15
CA CYS A 433 2.70 1.57 -21.73
C CYS A 433 1.19 1.73 -21.56
N GLU A 434 0.60 0.94 -20.67
CA GLU A 434 -0.83 1.01 -20.35
C GLU A 434 -1.08 1.54 -18.95
N ILE A 435 -1.89 2.60 -18.83
CA ILE A 435 -2.32 3.17 -17.54
C ILE A 435 -3.84 3.05 -17.46
N ALA A 436 -4.32 2.30 -16.48
CA ALA A 436 -5.74 2.23 -16.19
C ALA A 436 -6.13 3.36 -15.24
N VAL A 437 -7.09 4.19 -15.64
CA VAL A 437 -7.62 5.30 -14.86
C VAL A 437 -9.10 5.03 -14.59
N THR A 438 -9.52 5.13 -13.34
CA THR A 438 -10.92 5.01 -12.91
C THR A 438 -11.36 6.35 -12.35
N ILE A 439 -12.42 6.92 -12.91
CA ILE A 439 -12.99 8.16 -12.40
C ILE A 439 -13.94 7.83 -11.24
N THR A 440 -13.61 8.33 -10.05
CA THR A 440 -14.40 8.12 -8.84
C THR A 440 -15.41 9.25 -8.66
N ASP A 441 -16.61 8.85 -8.29
CA ASP A 441 -17.71 9.74 -7.89
C ASP A 441 -17.30 10.60 -6.70
N ILE A 442 -17.78 11.83 -6.68
CA ILE A 442 -17.79 12.67 -5.48
C ILE A 442 -19.20 13.17 -5.21
N ASN A 443 -19.47 13.59 -3.98
CA ASN A 443 -20.77 14.11 -3.58
C ASN A 443 -20.96 15.56 -4.07
N ASP A 444 -21.07 15.78 -5.39
CA ASP A 444 -21.25 17.11 -5.98
C ASP A 444 -22.70 17.43 -6.37
N HIS A 445 -23.59 16.44 -6.36
CA HIS A 445 -25.02 16.65 -6.52
C HIS A 445 -25.72 16.74 -5.16
N ALA A 446 -26.61 17.73 -5.01
CA ALA A 446 -27.46 17.82 -3.83
C ALA A 446 -28.79 17.09 -4.08
N PRO A 447 -29.42 16.52 -3.04
CA PRO A 447 -30.70 15.85 -3.21
C PRO A 447 -31.80 16.86 -3.54
N GLU A 448 -32.63 16.53 -4.53
CA GLU A 448 -33.72 17.37 -5.01
C GLU A 448 -35.06 16.66 -4.86
N PHE A 449 -36.10 17.40 -4.43
CA PHE A 449 -37.46 16.89 -4.47
C PHE A 449 -37.96 16.82 -5.92
N THR A 450 -38.67 15.75 -6.27
CA THR A 450 -39.33 15.64 -7.59
C THR A 450 -40.36 16.74 -7.84
N ALA A 451 -40.93 17.30 -6.77
CA ALA A 451 -41.83 18.46 -6.82
C ALA A 451 -41.58 19.40 -5.62
N SER A 452 -41.33 20.68 -5.90
CA SER A 452 -41.10 21.72 -4.88
C SER A 452 -42.39 22.24 -4.23
N GLN A 453 -43.54 22.02 -4.86
CA GLN A 453 -44.85 22.34 -4.31
C GLN A 453 -45.79 21.15 -4.45
N ILE A 454 -46.28 20.65 -3.31
CA ILE A 454 -47.27 19.58 -3.27
C ILE A 454 -48.65 20.21 -3.32
N ALA A 455 -49.56 19.60 -4.10
CA ALA A 455 -50.94 20.03 -4.18
C ALA A 455 -51.58 20.07 -2.77
N PRO A 456 -52.48 21.03 -2.49
CA PRO A 456 -53.15 21.09 -1.18
C PRO A 456 -53.90 19.79 -0.87
N ILE A 457 -53.72 19.27 0.35
CA ILE A 457 -54.34 18.04 0.82
C ILE A 457 -55.37 18.40 1.89
N SER A 458 -56.62 18.00 1.69
CA SER A 458 -57.68 18.22 2.68
C SER A 458 -57.82 17.01 3.62
N ILE A 459 -57.87 17.27 4.92
CA ILE A 459 -57.98 16.26 5.97
C ILE A 459 -59.06 16.68 6.99
N PRO A 460 -60.05 15.82 7.31
CA PRO A 460 -61.03 16.06 8.37
C PRO A 460 -60.39 16.27 9.74
N GLU A 461 -60.93 17.18 10.56
CA GLU A 461 -60.37 17.46 11.88
C GLU A 461 -60.44 16.29 12.88
N ASP A 462 -61.36 15.35 12.68
CA ASP A 462 -61.52 14.12 13.46
C ASP A 462 -60.61 12.96 12.99
N THR A 463 -59.70 13.22 12.04
CA THR A 463 -58.73 12.23 11.55
C THR A 463 -57.83 11.73 12.67
N GLU A 464 -57.73 10.40 12.80
CA GLU A 464 -56.91 9.78 13.84
C GLU A 464 -55.39 10.03 13.64
N PRO A 465 -54.64 10.31 14.72
CA PRO A 465 -53.18 10.33 14.67
C PRO A 465 -52.61 9.00 14.15
N GLY A 466 -51.55 9.09 13.35
CA GLY A 466 -50.90 7.99 12.64
C GLY A 466 -51.24 7.94 11.14
N THR A 467 -52.28 8.65 10.72
CA THR A 467 -52.73 8.72 9.32
C THR A 467 -51.65 9.30 8.40
N LEU A 468 -51.43 8.66 7.24
CA LEU A 468 -50.54 9.13 6.20
C LEU A 468 -51.19 10.32 5.47
N VAL A 469 -50.53 11.48 5.51
CA VAL A 469 -50.97 12.72 4.85
C VAL A 469 -50.58 12.68 3.37
N THR A 470 -49.29 12.48 3.10
CA THR A 470 -48.74 12.38 1.74
C THR A 470 -47.35 11.75 1.76
N THR A 471 -46.85 11.38 0.59
CA THR A 471 -45.47 10.90 0.39
C THR A 471 -44.73 11.89 -0.52
N LEU A 472 -43.56 12.34 -0.08
CA LEU A 472 -42.65 13.17 -0.87
C LEU A 472 -41.56 12.28 -1.46
N MET A 473 -41.18 12.54 -2.71
CA MET A 473 -40.08 11.83 -3.39
C MET A 473 -38.92 12.78 -3.61
N ALA A 474 -37.70 12.33 -3.33
CA ALA A 474 -36.46 13.03 -3.57
C ALA A 474 -35.44 12.11 -4.26
N THR A 475 -34.57 12.71 -5.06
CA THR A 475 -33.55 12.00 -5.84
C THR A 475 -32.22 12.71 -5.72
N ASP A 476 -31.14 11.94 -5.69
CA ASP A 476 -29.77 12.41 -5.74
C ASP A 476 -29.08 11.78 -6.94
N ALA A 477 -28.30 12.57 -7.69
CA ALA A 477 -27.74 12.17 -8.98
C ALA A 477 -26.38 11.47 -8.85
N ASP A 478 -25.76 11.47 -7.66
CA ASP A 478 -24.48 10.81 -7.42
C ASP A 478 -24.57 9.28 -7.62
N LEU A 479 -23.48 8.67 -8.09
CA LEU A 479 -23.44 7.23 -8.39
C LEU A 479 -23.17 6.37 -7.16
N GLU A 480 -22.37 6.87 -6.22
CA GLU A 480 -22.00 6.16 -5.00
C GLU A 480 -23.18 6.13 -4.02
N PRO A 481 -23.63 4.94 -3.56
CA PRO A 481 -24.78 4.81 -2.69
C PRO A 481 -24.69 5.63 -1.38
N THR A 482 -23.48 5.84 -0.85
CA THR A 482 -23.29 6.61 0.39
C THR A 482 -23.54 8.11 0.21
N PHE A 483 -23.35 8.65 -1.00
CA PHE A 483 -23.60 10.07 -1.30
C PHE A 483 -25.09 10.34 -1.51
N ARG A 484 -25.84 9.34 -1.97
CA ARG A 484 -27.31 9.40 -2.11
C ARG A 484 -28.11 9.28 -0.81
N LEU A 485 -27.45 9.18 0.35
CA LEU A 485 -28.14 9.07 1.63
C LEU A 485 -28.71 10.44 2.05
N MET A 486 -30.01 10.47 2.35
CA MET A 486 -30.75 11.71 2.57
C MET A 486 -31.25 11.84 4.02
N ASP A 487 -31.24 13.05 4.54
CA ASP A 487 -31.87 13.45 5.81
C ASP A 487 -33.06 14.37 5.53
N PHE A 488 -34.21 14.06 6.14
CA PHE A 488 -35.45 14.82 5.95
C PHE A 488 -35.88 15.49 7.26
N ALA A 489 -36.24 16.77 7.19
CA ALA A 489 -36.73 17.53 8.33
C ALA A 489 -37.88 18.46 7.96
N ILE A 490 -38.74 18.78 8.93
CA ILE A 490 -39.72 19.87 8.77
C ILE A 490 -39.10 21.12 9.38
N GLU A 491 -38.76 22.09 8.52
CA GLU A 491 -38.05 23.32 8.92
C GLU A 491 -39.04 24.39 9.41
N GLU A 492 -40.20 24.50 8.74
CA GLU A 492 -41.22 25.50 9.08
C GLU A 492 -42.64 24.92 9.03
N GLY A 493 -43.57 25.60 9.73
CA GLY A 493 -45.01 25.34 9.66
C GLY A 493 -45.54 24.22 10.58
N ASN A 494 -44.67 23.45 11.24
CA ASN A 494 -45.08 22.35 12.11
C ASN A 494 -45.38 22.82 13.54
N ILE A 495 -46.52 23.49 13.71
CA ILE A 495 -46.97 24.01 15.01
C ILE A 495 -47.15 22.85 15.99
N GLU A 496 -46.52 22.95 17.15
CA GLU A 496 -46.54 21.97 18.24
C GLU A 496 -46.11 20.53 17.87
N GLY A 497 -45.47 20.30 16.72
CA GLY A 497 -45.15 18.94 16.27
C GLY A 497 -46.39 18.12 15.91
N THR A 498 -47.40 18.78 15.30
CA THR A 498 -48.64 18.14 14.82
C THR A 498 -48.38 17.11 13.73
N PHE A 499 -47.32 17.31 12.94
CA PHE A 499 -46.91 16.41 11.86
C PHE A 499 -45.53 15.80 12.16
N GLY A 500 -45.30 14.61 11.61
CA GLY A 500 -44.03 13.89 11.67
C GLY A 500 -43.62 13.37 10.31
N LEU A 501 -42.33 13.10 10.16
CA LEU A 501 -41.76 12.46 8.98
C LEU A 501 -41.31 11.05 9.34
N ASP A 502 -41.51 10.13 8.41
CA ASP A 502 -41.11 8.73 8.52
C ASP A 502 -40.51 8.29 7.19
N TRP A 503 -39.27 7.78 7.21
CA TRP A 503 -38.55 7.35 6.01
C TRP A 503 -37.56 6.24 6.35
N GLU A 504 -37.25 5.44 5.33
CA GLU A 504 -36.14 4.50 5.38
C GLU A 504 -34.90 5.17 4.76
N PRO A 505 -33.68 4.97 5.31
CA PRO A 505 -32.48 5.67 4.86
C PRO A 505 -32.17 5.59 3.35
N ASP A 506 -32.58 4.50 2.68
CA ASP A 506 -32.23 4.21 1.28
C ASP A 506 -33.41 4.36 0.30
N SER A 507 -34.59 4.81 0.77
CA SER A 507 -35.83 4.64 0.00
C SER A 507 -36.16 5.76 -1.00
N GLY A 508 -35.45 6.89 -0.94
CA GLY A 508 -35.69 8.07 -1.79
C GLY A 508 -37.08 8.72 -1.58
N HIS A 509 -37.83 8.32 -0.56
CA HIS A 509 -39.14 8.87 -0.26
C HIS A 509 -39.38 9.02 1.24
N VAL A 510 -40.10 10.08 1.61
CA VAL A 510 -40.48 10.38 2.99
C VAL A 510 -41.99 10.51 3.13
N GLN A 511 -42.53 9.88 4.17
CA GLN A 511 -43.95 9.89 4.50
C GLN A 511 -44.24 10.97 5.53
N LEU A 512 -45.12 11.91 5.19
CA LEU A 512 -45.65 12.88 6.12
C LEU A 512 -46.86 12.26 6.85
N ARG A 513 -46.79 12.18 8.17
CA ARG A 513 -47.84 11.57 9.01
C ARG A 513 -48.41 12.58 10.00
N LEU A 514 -49.69 12.43 10.29
CA LEU A 514 -50.35 13.15 11.38
C LEU A 514 -49.94 12.53 12.72
N LEU A 515 -49.43 13.31 13.68
CA LEU A 515 -49.02 12.82 15.00
C LEU A 515 -49.95 13.25 16.14
N LYS A 516 -50.72 14.33 15.93
CA LYS A 516 -51.65 14.88 16.91
C LYS A 516 -53.00 15.16 16.26
N ASN A 517 -54.04 15.27 17.07
CA ASN A 517 -55.38 15.61 16.58
C ASN A 517 -55.36 17.00 15.93
N LEU A 518 -56.15 17.16 14.87
CA LEU A 518 -56.39 18.44 14.22
C LEU A 518 -57.55 19.17 14.92
N SER A 519 -57.61 20.49 14.77
CA SER A 519 -58.77 21.30 15.15
C SER A 519 -58.92 22.43 14.16
N TYR A 520 -60.07 22.47 13.50
CA TYR A 520 -60.37 23.50 12.53
C TYR A 520 -60.39 24.90 13.19
N GLU A 521 -60.91 25.01 14.41
CA GLU A 521 -60.97 26.26 15.18
C GLU A 521 -59.58 26.79 15.56
N ALA A 522 -58.63 25.88 15.81
CA ALA A 522 -57.26 26.27 16.15
C ALA A 522 -56.46 26.70 14.93
N ALA A 523 -56.48 25.91 13.86
CA ALA A 523 -55.78 26.19 12.61
C ALA A 523 -56.52 25.56 11.41
N PRO A 524 -57.14 26.36 10.52
CA PRO A 524 -57.84 25.82 9.35
C PRO A 524 -56.90 25.33 8.23
N SER A 525 -55.60 25.67 8.32
CA SER A 525 -54.59 25.21 7.37
C SER A 525 -53.20 25.19 7.98
N HIS A 526 -52.38 24.21 7.59
CA HIS A 526 -50.97 24.12 7.91
C HIS A 526 -50.14 24.19 6.64
N LYS A 527 -49.19 25.13 6.57
CA LYS A 527 -48.24 25.24 5.46
C LYS A 527 -46.86 24.78 5.94
N LEU A 528 -46.52 23.54 5.63
CA LEU A 528 -45.29 22.88 6.07
C LEU A 528 -44.18 23.09 5.03
N VAL A 529 -42.98 23.42 5.48
CA VAL A 529 -41.78 23.45 4.63
C VAL A 529 -40.91 22.26 5.05
N VAL A 530 -40.82 21.27 4.16
CA VAL A 530 -39.98 20.08 4.35
C VAL A 530 -38.67 20.30 3.61
N VAL A 531 -37.55 20.04 4.26
CA VAL A 531 -36.21 20.13 3.70
C VAL A 531 -35.62 18.72 3.56
N VAL A 532 -34.92 18.47 2.45
CA VAL A 532 -34.07 17.30 2.25
C VAL A 532 -32.63 17.76 2.16
N ARG A 533 -31.72 17.07 2.86
CA ARG A 533 -30.29 17.40 2.89
C ARG A 533 -29.47 16.14 2.62
N SER A 534 -28.31 16.29 2.00
CA SER A 534 -27.36 15.17 1.89
C SER A 534 -26.81 14.86 3.29
N LEU A 535 -26.69 13.58 3.62
CA LEU A 535 -26.04 13.15 4.86
C LEU A 535 -24.52 13.29 4.79
N ALA A 536 -23.94 13.20 3.59
CA ALA A 536 -22.54 13.45 3.35
C ALA A 536 -22.29 14.94 3.03
N GLU A 537 -21.07 15.42 3.30
CA GLU A 537 -20.71 16.81 2.96
C GLU A 537 -20.63 16.98 1.44
N LEU A 538 -21.34 17.97 0.92
CA LEU A 538 -21.29 18.30 -0.51
C LEU A 538 -19.94 18.92 -0.87
N VAL A 539 -19.40 18.50 -2.01
CA VAL A 539 -18.10 18.93 -2.53
C VAL A 539 -18.31 19.70 -3.83
N GLY A 540 -17.88 20.97 -3.88
CA GLY A 540 -17.91 21.79 -5.10
C GLY A 540 -18.82 23.02 -5.01
N PRO A 541 -18.89 23.83 -6.09
CA PRO A 541 -19.68 25.05 -6.13
C PRO A 541 -21.15 24.74 -6.46
N GLY A 542 -21.90 24.25 -5.47
CA GLY A 542 -23.32 23.88 -5.58
C GLY A 542 -24.25 24.57 -4.57
N PRO A 543 -25.58 24.55 -4.79
CA PRO A 543 -26.54 25.43 -4.12
C PRO A 543 -26.94 24.94 -2.73
N GLY A 544 -26.16 25.26 -1.69
CA GLY A 544 -26.55 25.03 -0.29
C GLY A 544 -26.76 23.55 0.09
N PRO A 545 -27.02 23.23 1.36
CA PRO A 545 -27.02 21.86 1.85
C PRO A 545 -28.30 21.06 1.54
N GLY A 546 -29.28 21.60 0.81
CA GLY A 546 -30.54 20.89 0.59
C GLY A 546 -31.64 21.63 -0.17
N ALA A 547 -32.61 20.87 -0.67
CA ALA A 547 -33.81 21.36 -1.35
C ALA A 547 -35.02 21.43 -0.41
N THR A 548 -36.00 22.29 -0.72
CA THR A 548 -37.24 22.42 0.07
C THR A 548 -38.49 22.11 -0.77
N ALA A 549 -39.46 21.45 -0.15
CA ALA A 549 -40.79 21.22 -0.67
C ALA A 549 -41.85 21.78 0.27
N THR A 550 -42.84 22.47 -0.28
CA THR A 550 -43.95 23.02 0.51
C THR A 550 -45.16 22.09 0.44
N VAL A 551 -45.70 21.70 1.60
CA VAL A 551 -46.93 20.91 1.73
C VAL A 551 -48.00 21.76 2.39
N THR A 552 -49.15 21.93 1.74
CA THR A 552 -50.29 22.65 2.33
C THR A 552 -51.35 21.64 2.73
N VAL A 553 -51.62 21.55 4.04
CA VAL A 553 -52.69 20.72 4.61
C VAL A 553 -53.85 21.63 4.97
N LEU A 554 -55.03 21.36 4.39
CA LEU A 554 -56.27 22.05 4.69
C LEU A 554 -57.06 21.20 5.69
N VAL A 555 -57.51 21.81 6.78
CA VAL A 555 -58.33 21.11 7.79
C VAL A 555 -59.79 21.27 7.40
N GLU A 556 -60.53 20.18 7.29
CA GLU A 556 -61.98 20.19 7.06
C GLU A 556 -62.72 20.14 8.39
N ARG A 557 -63.69 21.05 8.57
CA ARG A 557 -64.54 21.12 9.76
C ARG A 557 -65.50 19.94 9.80
N VAL A 558 -65.61 19.26 10.94
CA VAL A 558 -66.56 18.17 11.20
C VAL A 558 -67.56 18.61 12.28
N LEU A 559 -68.84 18.73 11.90
CA LEU A 559 -69.88 19.13 12.84
C LEU A 559 -70.25 17.97 13.80
N PRO A 560 -70.42 18.21 15.11
CA PRO A 560 -70.84 17.18 16.05
C PRO A 560 -72.30 16.74 15.80
N PRO A 561 -72.68 15.49 16.14
CA PRO A 561 -74.05 15.00 15.95
C PRO A 561 -75.05 15.69 16.90
N LEU A 562 -76.21 16.08 16.37
CA LEU A 562 -77.30 16.73 17.11
C LEU A 562 -77.91 15.81 18.19
N LYS A 563 -78.02 16.29 19.44
CA LYS A 563 -78.61 15.55 20.59
C LYS A 563 -79.65 16.37 21.36
N LEU A 564 -80.76 15.73 21.75
CA LEU A 564 -81.80 16.29 22.62
C LEU A 564 -81.45 16.11 24.11
N ASP A 565 -82.02 16.92 25.01
CA ASP A 565 -81.74 16.87 26.45
C ASP A 565 -82.21 15.59 27.12
N GLN A 566 -83.18 14.92 26.53
CA GLN A 566 -83.71 13.64 26.98
C GLN A 566 -83.94 12.72 25.78
N GLU A 567 -83.68 11.42 25.96
CA GLU A 567 -84.02 10.39 24.95
C GLU A 567 -85.51 10.04 24.98
N ASN A 568 -86.16 10.21 26.14
CA ASN A 568 -87.60 9.99 26.36
C ASN A 568 -88.17 11.10 27.25
N TYR A 569 -89.25 11.74 26.81
CA TYR A 569 -90.03 12.70 27.59
C TYR A 569 -91.32 12.05 28.08
N GLU A 570 -91.62 12.20 29.37
CA GLU A 570 -92.86 11.69 29.97
C GLU A 570 -93.70 12.85 30.53
N VAL A 571 -94.99 12.86 30.21
CA VAL A 571 -95.94 13.85 30.75
C VAL A 571 -97.28 13.22 31.07
N SER A 572 -97.88 13.65 32.17
CA SER A 572 -99.23 13.22 32.57
C SER A 572 -100.22 14.34 32.34
N VAL A 573 -101.28 14.07 31.58
CA VAL A 573 -102.33 15.05 31.25
C VAL A 573 -103.70 14.51 31.63
N PRO A 574 -104.56 15.29 32.32
CA PRO A 574 -105.92 14.87 32.58
C PRO A 574 -106.72 14.82 31.27
N VAL A 575 -107.58 13.80 31.09
CA VAL A 575 -108.45 13.67 29.91
C VAL A 575 -109.41 14.87 29.72
N SER A 576 -109.60 15.69 30.76
CA SER A 576 -110.37 16.93 30.72
C SER A 576 -109.57 18.17 30.29
N ALA A 577 -108.32 18.03 29.86
CA ALA A 577 -107.49 19.16 29.44
C ALA A 577 -108.11 19.86 28.21
N PRO A 578 -108.31 21.20 28.26
CA PRO A 578 -108.80 21.95 27.11
C PRO A 578 -107.73 22.04 26.03
N ALA A 579 -108.15 22.24 24.78
CA ALA A 579 -107.24 22.52 23.68
C ALA A 579 -106.35 23.75 23.98
N GLY A 580 -105.08 23.68 23.62
CA GLY A 580 -104.06 24.70 23.85
C GLY A 580 -103.26 24.52 25.16
N SER A 581 -103.61 23.55 26.01
CA SER A 581 -102.87 23.26 27.24
C SER A 581 -101.42 22.86 26.92
N LEU A 582 -100.45 23.58 27.48
CA LEU A 582 -99.01 23.26 27.39
C LEU A 582 -98.72 21.99 28.20
N LEU A 583 -98.06 21.02 27.58
CA LEU A 583 -97.66 19.76 28.20
C LEU A 583 -96.21 19.85 28.71
N LEU A 584 -95.28 20.15 27.80
CA LEU A 584 -93.85 20.29 28.08
C LEU A 584 -93.17 21.05 26.95
N THR A 585 -91.88 21.37 27.15
CA THR A 585 -91.01 21.97 26.12
C THR A 585 -89.83 21.05 25.88
N ILE A 586 -89.55 20.74 24.62
CA ILE A 586 -88.43 19.90 24.18
C ILE A 586 -87.21 20.78 23.98
N GLN A 587 -86.08 20.39 24.57
CA GLN A 587 -84.86 21.19 24.55
C GLN A 587 -83.66 20.39 24.04
N PRO A 588 -82.64 21.04 23.44
CA PRO A 588 -81.36 20.40 23.16
C PRO A 588 -80.52 20.22 24.44
N ALA A 589 -79.66 19.20 24.48
CA ALA A 589 -78.95 18.78 25.71
C ALA A 589 -78.01 19.82 26.32
N ALA A 590 -77.39 20.66 25.48
CA ALA A 590 -76.72 21.92 25.81
C ALA A 590 -76.02 22.43 24.54
N ASP A 591 -75.98 23.76 24.42
CA ASP A 591 -75.41 24.57 23.34
C ASP A 591 -76.04 24.34 21.95
N PRO A 592 -77.04 25.15 21.54
CA PRO A 592 -77.53 25.09 20.17
C PRO A 592 -76.37 25.47 19.25
N MET A 593 -76.11 24.62 18.25
CA MET A 593 -75.34 25.03 17.08
C MET A 593 -75.79 26.42 16.63
N SER A 594 -74.92 27.24 16.03
CA SER A 594 -75.30 28.60 15.60
C SER A 594 -76.45 28.65 14.58
N SER A 595 -76.91 27.49 14.12
CA SER A 595 -78.05 27.26 13.24
C SER A 595 -79.36 26.97 14.02
N PRO A 596 -80.49 27.56 13.60
CA PRO A 596 -81.78 27.37 14.26
C PRO A 596 -82.32 25.93 14.10
N LEU A 597 -82.96 25.39 15.14
CA LEU A 597 -83.60 24.07 15.14
C LEU A 597 -85.09 24.18 14.75
N ARG A 598 -85.61 23.14 14.08
CA ARG A 598 -87.04 22.95 13.81
C ARG A 598 -87.54 21.67 14.47
N PHE A 599 -88.64 21.76 15.20
CA PHE A 599 -89.28 20.64 15.89
C PHE A 599 -90.55 20.19 15.18
N SER A 600 -90.78 18.88 15.09
CA SER A 600 -91.98 18.30 14.48
C SER A 600 -92.42 17.02 15.19
N LEU A 601 -93.72 16.71 15.11
CA LEU A 601 -94.29 15.44 15.57
C LEU A 601 -94.34 14.48 14.37
N VAL A 602 -93.77 13.29 14.53
CA VAL A 602 -93.60 12.33 13.43
C VAL A 602 -94.81 11.41 13.28
N ASN A 603 -95.42 10.97 14.38
CA ASN A 603 -96.46 9.93 14.36
C ASN A 603 -97.65 10.20 15.31
N ASP A 604 -98.16 11.43 15.36
CA ASP A 604 -99.41 11.75 16.08
C ASP A 604 -100.65 11.29 15.27
N SER A 605 -100.96 9.99 15.30
CA SER A 605 -102.08 9.40 14.54
C SER A 605 -103.45 9.94 14.93
N GLU A 606 -103.60 10.34 16.19
CA GLU A 606 -104.84 10.88 16.74
C GLU A 606 -104.90 12.42 16.68
N GLY A 607 -103.87 13.11 16.16
CA GLY A 607 -103.88 14.58 16.04
C GLY A 607 -104.20 15.31 17.35
N TRP A 608 -103.82 14.75 18.49
CA TRP A 608 -104.12 15.30 19.81
C TRP A 608 -103.12 16.38 20.22
N LEU A 609 -101.98 16.46 19.56
CA LEU A 609 -100.85 17.31 19.93
C LEU A 609 -100.50 18.29 18.82
N ASP A 610 -100.01 19.46 19.22
CA ASP A 610 -99.38 20.45 18.34
C ASP A 610 -98.02 20.78 18.94
N ILE A 611 -96.97 20.82 18.13
CA ILE A 611 -95.65 21.28 18.57
C ILE A 611 -95.30 22.58 17.85
N LYS A 612 -94.85 23.58 18.62
CA LYS A 612 -94.34 24.82 18.05
C LYS A 612 -92.98 24.59 17.42
N GLU A 613 -92.93 24.72 16.10
CA GLU A 613 -91.77 24.43 15.26
C GLU A 613 -90.47 25.11 15.74
N ALA A 614 -90.55 26.33 16.25
CA ALA A 614 -89.36 27.11 16.66
C ALA A 614 -89.03 27.04 18.16
N SER A 615 -90.01 26.79 19.04
CA SER A 615 -89.80 26.79 20.51
C SER A 615 -89.75 25.39 21.13
N GLY A 616 -90.19 24.35 20.42
CA GLY A 616 -90.27 22.99 20.94
C GLY A 616 -91.36 22.79 22.00
N GLU A 617 -92.27 23.76 22.17
CA GLU A 617 -93.40 23.67 23.09
C GLU A 617 -94.49 22.74 22.55
N VAL A 618 -94.84 21.70 23.30
CA VAL A 618 -95.88 20.72 22.95
C VAL A 618 -97.18 21.09 23.65
N HIS A 619 -98.22 21.33 22.88
CA HIS A 619 -99.56 21.67 23.33
C HIS A 619 -100.56 20.58 22.93
N THR A 620 -101.69 20.56 23.62
CA THR A 620 -102.89 19.84 23.13
C THR A 620 -103.49 20.59 21.93
N ALA A 621 -103.56 19.96 20.76
CA ALA A 621 -104.15 20.58 19.57
C ALA A 621 -105.69 20.65 19.64
N ARG A 622 -106.29 19.65 20.30
CA ARG A 622 -107.75 19.48 20.42
C ARG A 622 -108.09 18.84 21.76
N PRO A 623 -109.37 18.89 22.21
CA PRO A 623 -109.79 18.16 23.40
C PRO A 623 -109.49 16.66 23.26
N LEU A 624 -109.00 16.02 24.31
CA LEU A 624 -108.59 14.60 24.33
C LEU A 624 -109.79 13.63 24.36
N GLN A 625 -110.78 13.86 23.50
CA GLN A 625 -111.98 13.05 23.36
C GLN A 625 -111.62 11.67 22.79
N GLY A 626 -111.92 10.62 23.56
CA GLY A 626 -111.61 9.22 23.22
C GLY A 626 -110.50 8.59 24.06
N ALA A 627 -109.69 9.39 24.76
CA ALA A 627 -108.65 8.89 25.66
C ALA A 627 -109.26 8.31 26.95
N GLN A 628 -108.92 7.07 27.33
CA GLN A 628 -109.35 6.49 28.60
C GLN A 628 -108.33 6.81 29.70
N PRO A 629 -108.80 7.08 30.94
CA PRO A 629 -107.89 7.20 32.07
C PRO A 629 -107.10 5.91 32.30
N GLY A 630 -105.77 6.00 32.31
CA GLY A 630 -104.84 4.86 32.40
C GLY A 630 -104.21 4.45 31.07
N ASP A 631 -104.74 4.92 29.94
CA ASP A 631 -104.11 4.72 28.64
C ASP A 631 -102.85 5.59 28.50
N MET A 632 -101.96 5.14 27.61
CA MET A 632 -100.70 5.79 27.31
C MET A 632 -100.59 6.03 25.82
N TYR A 633 -100.19 7.23 25.44
CA TYR A 633 -100.06 7.66 24.05
C TYR A 633 -98.61 8.04 23.77
N THR A 634 -97.99 7.37 22.81
CA THR A 634 -96.58 7.56 22.47
C THR A 634 -96.44 8.20 21.11
N VAL A 635 -95.75 9.35 21.06
CA VAL A 635 -95.46 10.09 19.82
C VAL A 635 -93.95 10.31 19.73
N LEU A 636 -93.39 10.24 18.54
CA LEU A 636 -92.00 10.57 18.26
C LEU A 636 -91.90 12.05 17.90
N VAL A 637 -90.96 12.73 18.52
CA VAL A 637 -90.63 14.11 18.25
C VAL A 637 -89.30 14.14 17.53
N ALA A 638 -89.25 14.76 16.36
CA ALA A 638 -88.02 14.98 15.62
C ALA A 638 -87.55 16.43 15.78
N ALA A 639 -86.26 16.61 15.99
CA ALA A 639 -85.56 17.88 15.89
C ALA A 639 -84.57 17.82 14.72
N GLN A 640 -84.63 18.82 13.85
CA GLN A 640 -83.79 18.92 12.66
C GLN A 640 -83.13 20.30 12.59
N VAL A 641 -81.92 20.35 12.04
CA VAL A 641 -81.20 21.60 11.79
C VAL A 641 -81.82 22.28 10.58
N ALA A 642 -82.18 23.57 10.68
CA ALA A 642 -82.93 24.25 9.63
C ALA A 642 -82.19 24.33 8.28
N ASP A 643 -80.85 24.44 8.31
CA ASP A 643 -80.01 24.61 7.12
C ASP A 643 -79.47 23.28 6.58
N GLU A 644 -79.58 22.17 7.33
CA GLU A 644 -78.99 20.88 6.97
C GLU A 644 -79.91 19.71 7.42
N PRO A 645 -80.91 19.33 6.60
CA PRO A 645 -81.97 18.39 7.00
C PRO A 645 -81.49 16.95 7.20
N THR A 646 -80.26 16.62 6.82
CA THR A 646 -79.61 15.33 7.08
C THR A 646 -79.21 15.16 8.54
N LEU A 647 -79.02 16.26 9.28
CA LEU A 647 -78.78 16.26 10.73
C LEU A 647 -80.12 16.34 11.45
N SER A 648 -80.71 15.17 11.72
CA SER A 648 -81.94 15.03 12.50
C SER A 648 -81.75 14.04 13.65
N THR A 649 -82.48 14.27 14.73
CA THR A 649 -82.54 13.38 15.88
C THR A 649 -83.99 13.25 16.33
N SER A 650 -84.34 12.13 16.96
CA SER A 650 -85.70 11.88 17.42
C SER A 650 -85.71 11.35 18.85
N ALA A 651 -86.68 11.80 19.64
CA ALA A 651 -86.94 11.31 20.99
C ALA A 651 -88.39 10.83 21.12
N THR A 652 -88.64 9.96 22.10
CA THR A 652 -89.99 9.44 22.38
C THR A 652 -90.71 10.34 23.37
N LEU A 653 -91.90 10.82 23.04
CA LEU A 653 -92.82 11.52 23.93
C LEU A 653 -93.92 10.56 24.38
N MET A 654 -93.98 10.27 25.67
CA MET A 654 -94.95 9.36 26.28
C MET A 654 -95.92 10.15 27.17
N ILE A 655 -97.20 10.05 26.85
CA ILE A 655 -98.28 10.80 27.48
C ILE A 655 -99.16 9.84 28.26
N HIS A 656 -99.31 10.08 29.56
CA HIS A 656 -100.19 9.32 30.44
C HIS A 656 -101.50 10.07 30.68
N PHE A 657 -102.64 9.44 30.37
CA PHE A 657 -103.95 10.05 30.55
C PHE A 657 -104.50 9.82 31.97
N LEU A 658 -104.73 10.90 32.70
CA LEU A 658 -105.25 10.85 34.07
C LEU A 658 -106.76 11.09 34.12
N LYS A 659 -107.44 10.45 35.10
CA LYS A 659 -108.86 10.66 35.39
C LYS A 659 -109.07 12.02 36.07
N ALA A 660 -110.07 12.79 35.62
CA ALA A 660 -110.41 14.09 36.21
C ALA A 660 -110.68 13.97 37.74
N PRO A 661 -110.04 14.77 38.61
CA PRO A 661 -110.27 14.73 40.05
C PRO A 661 -111.40 15.67 40.52
N SER A 662 -112.23 15.21 41.46
CA SER A 662 -113.10 16.02 42.33
C SER A 662 -112.29 16.63 43.49
N ALA A 663 -112.46 17.93 43.77
CA ALA A 663 -111.84 18.63 44.91
C ALA A 663 -112.47 18.25 46.27
N PRO A 664 -111.89 18.57 47.46
CA PRO A 664 -110.50 18.90 47.85
C PRO A 664 -109.98 18.05 49.04
N THR A 665 -108.66 17.93 49.25
CA THR A 665 -107.98 17.88 50.58
C THR A 665 -106.46 17.86 50.41
N PRO A 666 -105.67 18.44 51.35
CA PRO A 666 -104.25 18.74 51.16
C PRO A 666 -103.35 17.59 51.60
N THR A 667 -102.40 17.21 50.75
CA THR A 667 -101.36 16.22 51.06
C THR A 667 -99.98 16.83 50.92
N LEU A 668 -99.21 16.66 52.00
CA LEU A 668 -97.81 17.01 52.20
C LEU A 668 -96.86 16.23 51.29
N ALA A 669 -95.91 16.93 50.66
CA ALA A 669 -94.50 16.56 50.45
C ALA A 669 -93.84 17.58 49.48
N PRO A 670 -92.50 17.64 49.36
CA PRO A 670 -91.47 17.68 50.39
C PRO A 670 -90.65 18.99 50.34
N LEU A 671 -89.94 19.27 51.43
CA LEU A 671 -89.07 20.42 51.60
C LEU A 671 -87.96 20.48 50.54
N ALA A 672 -87.78 21.67 49.95
CA ALA A 672 -86.57 22.05 49.24
C ALA A 672 -85.33 21.94 50.17
N PRO A 673 -84.18 21.47 49.68
CA PRO A 673 -82.96 21.35 50.47
C PRO A 673 -82.40 22.73 50.83
N VAL A 674 -82.23 22.99 52.13
CA VAL A 674 -81.56 24.18 52.67
C VAL A 674 -80.08 24.19 52.25
N PRO A 675 -79.53 25.32 51.77
CA PRO A 675 -78.13 25.39 51.32
C PRO A 675 -77.15 25.20 52.49
N THR A 676 -76.17 24.30 52.32
CA THR A 676 -75.06 24.09 53.24
C THR A 676 -74.12 25.30 53.23
N ARG A 677 -73.74 25.81 54.42
CA ARG A 677 -72.91 27.01 54.57
C ARG A 677 -71.52 26.65 55.16
N HIS A 678 -70.45 27.21 54.61
CA HIS A 678 -69.06 26.87 54.93
C HIS A 678 -68.37 27.92 55.82
N LEU A 679 -67.48 27.49 56.72
CA LEU A 679 -66.59 28.36 57.52
C LEU A 679 -65.14 27.88 57.48
N CYS A 680 -64.19 28.81 57.58
CA CYS A 680 -62.77 28.53 57.42
C CYS A 680 -62.02 28.34 58.74
N THR A 681 -61.08 27.38 58.76
CA THR A 681 -60.06 27.24 59.83
C THR A 681 -58.64 27.32 59.22
N PRO A 682 -57.73 28.19 59.71
CA PRO A 682 -57.82 29.06 60.89
C PRO A 682 -58.87 30.18 60.76
N ARG A 683 -59.39 30.67 61.90
CA ARG A 683 -60.49 31.64 61.97
C ARG A 683 -60.20 32.89 61.14
N GLN A 684 -61.13 33.20 60.23
CA GLN A 684 -61.24 34.48 59.54
C GLN A 684 -62.44 35.27 60.10
N ASP A 685 -62.52 36.58 59.87
CA ASP A 685 -63.57 37.46 60.47
C ASP A 685 -64.96 37.32 59.83
N HIS A 686 -65.17 36.28 59.02
CA HIS A 686 -66.42 36.01 58.32
C HIS A 686 -67.22 34.92 59.05
N GLY A 687 -68.54 35.08 59.11
CA GLY A 687 -69.49 34.27 59.86
C GLY A 687 -70.77 33.98 59.09
N VAL A 688 -71.58 33.06 59.60
CA VAL A 688 -72.85 32.65 59.00
C VAL A 688 -74.00 33.40 59.67
N VAL A 689 -74.88 34.00 58.88
CA VAL A 689 -76.08 34.68 59.38
C VAL A 689 -77.16 33.65 59.74
N VAL A 690 -77.70 33.73 60.95
CA VAL A 690 -78.79 32.89 61.48
C VAL A 690 -80.02 33.76 61.65
N SER A 691 -81.15 33.39 61.03
CA SER A 691 -82.44 34.08 61.13
C SER A 691 -83.36 33.43 62.17
N GLY A 692 -84.23 34.24 62.81
CA GLY A 692 -85.18 33.77 63.82
C GLY A 692 -86.49 33.16 63.29
N LEU A 693 -86.81 33.27 62.00
CA LEU A 693 -88.09 32.83 61.42
C LEU A 693 -88.01 31.47 60.69
N ARG A 694 -89.07 30.66 60.86
CA ARG A 694 -89.47 29.55 59.98
C ARG A 694 -90.70 30.03 59.20
N GLU A 695 -90.67 29.89 57.87
CA GLU A 695 -91.68 30.41 56.94
C GLU A 695 -93.09 29.86 57.21
N ASP A 696 -94.00 30.76 57.58
CA ASP A 696 -95.45 30.65 57.41
C ASP A 696 -95.90 31.99 56.77
N PRO A 697 -96.41 32.03 55.52
CA PRO A 697 -96.61 33.27 54.78
C PRO A 697 -97.80 34.16 55.23
N ASP A 698 -98.62 33.74 56.19
CA ASP A 698 -99.90 34.42 56.47
C ASP A 698 -99.94 35.34 57.71
N LEU A 699 -98.79 35.68 58.33
CA LEU A 699 -98.77 36.64 59.44
C LEU A 699 -97.64 37.67 59.31
N ALA A 700 -97.93 38.74 58.57
CA ALA A 700 -97.17 39.98 58.61
C ALA A 700 -97.61 40.81 59.83
N GLY A 701 -96.67 41.09 60.75
CA GLY A 701 -96.79 42.26 61.63
C GLY A 701 -96.35 42.06 63.08
N GLY A 702 -95.16 42.60 63.40
CA GLY A 702 -94.87 43.16 64.72
C GLY A 702 -94.46 42.19 65.82
N HIS A 703 -93.16 41.88 65.90
CA HIS A 703 -92.56 41.33 67.12
C HIS A 703 -91.21 42.00 67.39
N GLY A 704 -90.97 42.30 68.67
CA GLY A 704 -89.75 42.93 69.19
C GLY A 704 -88.48 42.08 68.98
N PRO A 705 -87.32 42.53 69.48
CA PRO A 705 -86.04 41.94 69.13
C PRO A 705 -85.90 40.50 69.66
N TYR A 706 -85.67 39.54 68.76
CA TYR A 706 -85.27 38.18 69.11
C TYR A 706 -83.91 38.21 69.81
N SER A 707 -83.76 37.49 70.91
CA SER A 707 -82.44 37.27 71.52
C SER A 707 -81.90 35.88 71.20
N PHE A 708 -80.61 35.83 70.87
CA PHE A 708 -79.94 34.63 70.41
C PHE A 708 -78.84 34.23 71.40
N ALA A 709 -78.81 32.96 71.80
CA ALA A 709 -77.78 32.39 72.67
C ALA A 709 -77.30 31.04 72.15
N LEU A 710 -76.04 30.69 72.44
CA LEU A 710 -75.54 29.34 72.19
C LEU A 710 -76.07 28.39 73.27
N GLY A 711 -76.36 27.14 72.91
CA GLY A 711 -76.82 26.13 73.86
C GLY A 711 -75.87 25.96 75.08
N PRO A 712 -76.35 25.38 76.19
CA PRO A 712 -75.63 25.36 77.47
C PRO A 712 -74.39 24.44 77.50
N ASN A 713 -74.05 23.80 76.39
CA ASN A 713 -72.90 22.90 76.31
C ASN A 713 -71.58 23.71 76.33
N PRO A 714 -70.70 23.50 77.33
CA PRO A 714 -69.47 24.30 77.48
C PRO A 714 -68.52 24.16 76.29
N THR A 715 -68.54 23.04 75.57
CA THR A 715 -67.74 22.86 74.35
C THR A 715 -68.24 23.74 73.20
N VAL A 716 -69.57 23.90 73.09
CA VAL A 716 -70.20 24.76 72.08
C VAL A 716 -69.91 26.24 72.37
N GLN A 717 -69.97 26.65 73.64
CA GLN A 717 -69.64 28.02 74.05
C GLN A 717 -68.15 28.35 73.95
N ARG A 718 -67.27 27.34 73.93
CA ARG A 718 -65.82 27.50 73.68
C ARG A 718 -65.52 27.62 72.19
N ASP A 719 -66.08 26.73 71.38
CA ASP A 719 -65.70 26.55 69.97
C ASP A 719 -66.44 27.53 69.04
N TRP A 720 -67.53 28.15 69.48
CA TRP A 720 -68.39 29.04 68.69
C TRP A 720 -68.66 30.36 69.41
N ARG A 721 -68.87 31.43 68.62
CA ARG A 721 -69.26 32.76 69.09
C ARG A 721 -70.46 33.24 68.31
N LEU A 722 -71.47 33.70 69.02
CA LEU A 722 -72.69 34.24 68.45
C LEU A 722 -72.78 35.73 68.80
N ARG A 723 -73.01 36.58 67.81
CA ARG A 723 -73.21 38.03 68.00
C ARG A 723 -74.54 38.43 67.38
N ALA A 724 -75.40 39.13 68.10
CA ALA A 724 -76.61 39.68 67.49
C ALA A 724 -76.23 40.68 66.38
N LEU A 725 -76.86 40.57 65.21
CA LEU A 725 -76.63 41.46 64.07
C LEU A 725 -77.66 42.59 64.06
N ASN A 726 -78.92 42.26 64.26
CA ASN A 726 -80.05 43.18 64.42
C ASN A 726 -81.16 42.48 65.23
N GLY A 727 -82.33 43.10 65.35
CA GLY A 727 -83.47 42.53 66.10
C GLY A 727 -84.05 41.22 65.54
N SER A 728 -83.59 40.71 64.40
CA SER A 728 -84.14 39.51 63.74
C SER A 728 -83.11 38.45 63.31
N HIS A 729 -81.81 38.77 63.38
CA HIS A 729 -80.71 37.92 62.91
C HIS A 729 -79.49 37.97 63.85
N ALA A 730 -78.71 36.89 63.87
CA ALA A 730 -77.43 36.79 64.56
C ALA A 730 -76.31 36.26 63.65
N TYR A 731 -75.06 36.63 63.96
CA TYR A 731 -73.85 36.20 63.27
C TYR A 731 -73.16 35.09 64.08
N LEU A 732 -73.05 33.91 63.49
CA LEU A 732 -72.34 32.76 64.06
C LEU A 732 -70.94 32.67 63.47
N THR A 733 -69.92 32.71 64.33
CA THR A 733 -68.49 32.68 63.98
C THR A 733 -67.75 31.62 64.80
N LEU A 734 -66.55 31.23 64.37
CA LEU A 734 -65.69 30.37 65.17
C LEU A 734 -65.20 31.11 66.42
N GLY A 735 -65.30 30.45 67.58
CA GLY A 735 -64.81 30.98 68.85
C GLY A 735 -63.32 30.81 69.04
N LEU A 736 -62.75 29.73 68.48
CA LEU A 736 -61.33 29.43 68.51
C LEU A 736 -60.65 29.76 67.17
N HIS A 737 -59.36 30.09 67.22
CA HIS A 737 -58.55 30.28 66.02
C HIS A 737 -58.48 29.01 65.18
N TRP A 738 -58.61 27.83 65.79
CA TRP A 738 -58.63 26.55 65.09
C TRP A 738 -59.78 25.67 65.58
N VAL A 739 -60.59 25.18 64.65
CA VAL A 739 -61.70 24.24 64.88
C VAL A 739 -61.57 23.13 63.83
N GLU A 740 -61.72 21.86 64.24
CA GLU A 740 -61.42 20.73 63.37
C GLU A 740 -62.25 20.74 62.06
N PRO A 741 -61.63 20.56 60.87
CA PRO A 741 -62.32 20.56 59.59
C PRO A 741 -63.27 19.36 59.43
N ARG A 742 -64.57 19.57 59.65
CA ARG A 742 -65.67 18.61 59.48
C ARG A 742 -67.01 19.34 59.47
N GLU A 743 -68.09 18.62 59.21
CA GLU A 743 -69.45 19.14 59.45
C GLU A 743 -69.70 19.22 60.96
N HIS A 744 -70.14 20.39 61.43
CA HIS A 744 -70.55 20.62 62.81
C HIS A 744 -72.01 21.07 62.85
N VAL A 745 -72.74 20.61 63.85
CA VAL A 745 -74.14 21.02 64.10
C VAL A 745 -74.15 21.88 65.35
N VAL A 746 -74.45 23.17 65.18
CA VAL A 746 -74.40 24.16 66.26
C VAL A 746 -75.81 24.46 66.76
N PRO A 747 -76.16 24.11 68.00
CA PRO A 747 -77.44 24.44 68.59
C PRO A 747 -77.50 25.92 69.01
N VAL A 748 -78.38 26.69 68.37
CA VAL A 748 -78.65 28.10 68.69
C VAL A 748 -80.04 28.20 69.32
N VAL A 749 -80.13 28.75 70.52
CA VAL A 749 -81.39 29.03 71.21
C VAL A 749 -81.84 30.43 70.81
N VAL A 750 -83.06 30.54 70.30
CA VAL A 750 -83.73 31.79 69.95
C VAL A 750 -84.88 31.99 70.93
N SER A 751 -84.99 33.19 71.49
CA SER A 751 -86.06 33.52 72.41
C SER A 751 -86.75 34.83 72.05
N HIS A 752 -88.08 34.83 72.18
CA HIS A 752 -88.95 35.98 71.92
C HIS A 752 -90.15 35.96 72.89
N ASP A 753 -90.43 37.08 73.56
CA ASP A 753 -91.57 37.28 74.49
C ASP A 753 -91.91 36.04 75.36
N ALA A 754 -90.89 35.54 76.09
CA ALA A 754 -90.92 34.37 76.99
C ALA A 754 -91.01 32.97 76.35
N GLN A 755 -91.08 32.85 75.03
CA GLN A 755 -90.93 31.56 74.32
C GLN A 755 -89.47 31.35 73.91
N MET A 756 -88.95 30.14 74.09
CA MET A 756 -87.61 29.74 73.66
C MET A 756 -87.68 28.48 72.81
N TRP A 757 -86.97 28.48 71.68
CA TRP A 757 -86.80 27.30 70.84
C TRP A 757 -85.35 27.17 70.37
N GLN A 758 -84.94 25.96 70.03
CA GLN A 758 -83.58 25.67 69.60
C GLN A 758 -83.56 25.33 68.12
N ILE A 759 -82.69 26.00 67.36
CA ILE A 759 -82.44 25.75 65.93
C ILE A 759 -81.07 25.09 65.79
N LEU A 760 -80.99 24.00 65.03
CA LEU A 760 -79.75 23.31 64.73
C LEU A 760 -79.16 23.84 63.42
N VAL A 761 -78.07 24.61 63.50
CA VAL A 761 -77.40 25.18 62.33
C VAL A 761 -76.28 24.24 61.89
N ARG A 762 -76.38 23.68 60.69
CA ARG A 762 -75.33 22.84 60.09
C ARG A 762 -74.29 23.72 59.39
N VAL A 763 -73.03 23.61 59.79
CA VAL A 763 -71.92 24.39 59.24
C VAL A 763 -70.74 23.47 58.93
N ILE A 764 -70.20 23.55 57.72
CA ILE A 764 -69.03 22.77 57.32
C ILE A 764 -67.78 23.60 57.55
N VAL A 765 -66.92 23.18 58.49
CA VAL A 765 -65.61 23.81 58.71
C VAL A 765 -64.57 23.15 57.81
N CYS A 766 -63.82 23.94 57.06
CA CYS A 766 -62.82 23.47 56.09
C CYS A 766 -61.52 24.29 56.18
N ARG A 767 -60.41 23.75 55.65
CA ARG A 767 -59.19 24.56 55.47
C ARG A 767 -59.35 25.40 54.22
N CYS A 768 -59.21 26.71 54.36
CA CYS A 768 -59.39 27.63 53.25
C CYS A 768 -58.07 28.21 52.73
N ASN A 769 -58.09 28.65 51.48
CA ASN A 769 -57.04 29.50 50.92
C ASN A 769 -57.15 30.95 51.48
N VAL A 770 -56.24 31.83 51.07
CA VAL A 770 -56.21 33.24 51.50
C VAL A 770 -57.45 34.05 51.10
N GLU A 771 -58.27 33.54 50.18
CA GLU A 771 -59.52 34.15 49.69
C GLU A 771 -60.79 33.57 50.35
N GLY A 772 -60.65 32.67 51.34
CA GLY A 772 -61.78 32.15 52.13
C GLY A 772 -62.54 30.98 51.50
N GLN A 773 -61.97 30.30 50.50
CA GLN A 773 -62.60 29.16 49.82
C GLN A 773 -62.10 27.81 50.35
N CYS A 774 -63.01 26.86 50.60
CA CYS A 774 -62.68 25.51 51.10
C CYS A 774 -61.80 24.70 50.13
N MET A 775 -60.62 24.27 50.58
CA MET A 775 -59.75 23.39 49.81
C MET A 775 -60.16 21.92 49.95
N ARG A 776 -60.49 21.26 48.83
CA ARG A 776 -60.78 19.81 48.76
C ARG A 776 -59.48 18.99 48.82
N LYS A 777 -59.50 17.85 49.54
CA LYS A 777 -58.39 16.88 49.55
C LYS A 777 -58.30 16.18 48.19
N VAL A 778 -57.21 16.40 47.47
CA VAL A 778 -56.86 15.63 46.25
C VAL A 778 -56.19 14.32 46.69
N GLY A 779 -56.68 13.20 46.17
CA GLY A 779 -56.13 11.87 46.44
C GLY A 779 -54.70 11.73 45.90
N ARG A 780 -53.87 10.99 46.64
CA ARG A 780 -52.48 10.65 46.27
C ARG A 780 -52.43 9.96 44.90
N MET A 781 -51.74 10.59 43.93
CA MET A 781 -51.15 9.86 42.80
C MET A 781 -49.91 9.11 43.29
N LYS A 782 -49.92 7.81 43.02
CA LYS A 782 -48.90 6.83 43.40
C LYS A 782 -48.18 6.45 42.10
N GLY A 783 -46.91 6.84 41.95
CA GLY A 783 -46.11 6.47 40.78
C GLY A 783 -44.89 7.36 40.58
N MET A 784 -43.87 7.19 41.43
CA MET A 784 -42.53 7.70 41.17
C MET A 784 -41.55 6.59 41.58
N PRO A 785 -40.60 6.15 40.72
CA PRO A 785 -39.55 5.25 41.15
C PRO A 785 -38.46 6.03 41.87
N THR A 786 -37.98 5.44 42.97
CA THR A 786 -36.90 5.97 43.79
C THR A 786 -35.60 5.21 43.52
N LYS A 787 -34.49 5.97 43.51
CA LYS A 787 -33.08 5.57 43.78
C LYS A 787 -32.31 4.85 42.66
N LEU A 788 -31.81 5.63 41.69
CA LEU A 788 -30.60 5.27 40.90
C LEU A 788 -29.75 6.48 40.45
N SER A 789 -29.94 7.66 41.04
CA SER A 789 -29.35 8.92 40.53
C SER A 789 -27.99 9.33 41.16
N ALA A 790 -27.42 8.54 42.08
CA ALA A 790 -26.11 8.89 42.65
C ALA A 790 -24.91 8.18 41.96
N VAL A 791 -25.13 6.98 41.42
CA VAL A 791 -24.06 6.19 40.78
C VAL A 791 -23.84 6.64 39.32
N GLY A 792 -24.91 7.01 38.61
CA GLY A 792 -24.81 7.49 37.22
C GLY A 792 -24.03 8.80 37.08
N ILE A 793 -24.15 9.71 38.05
CA ILE A 793 -23.41 10.98 38.03
C ILE A 793 -21.92 10.75 38.32
N LEU A 794 -21.58 9.83 39.24
CA LEU A 794 -20.18 9.48 39.54
C LEU A 794 -19.51 8.74 38.37
N VAL A 795 -20.23 7.82 37.72
CA VAL A 795 -19.72 7.06 36.56
C VAL A 795 -19.59 7.98 35.33
N GLY A 796 -20.58 8.85 35.09
CA GLY A 796 -20.52 9.82 33.99
C GLY A 796 -19.37 10.83 34.15
N THR A 797 -19.12 11.30 35.37
CA THR A 797 -18.00 12.21 35.65
C THR A 797 -16.63 11.54 35.53
N LEU A 798 -16.48 10.28 35.97
CA LEU A 798 -15.24 9.53 35.79
C LEU A 798 -14.97 9.19 34.31
N ILE A 799 -16.00 8.89 33.52
CA ILE A 799 -15.87 8.66 32.07
C ILE A 799 -15.47 9.96 31.35
N ALA A 800 -16.08 11.09 31.71
CA ALA A 800 -15.74 12.38 31.13
C ALA A 800 -14.28 12.79 31.44
N ILE A 801 -13.81 12.57 32.67
CA ILE A 801 -12.41 12.81 33.06
C ILE A 801 -11.46 11.86 32.31
N GLY A 802 -11.85 10.59 32.11
CA GLY A 802 -11.09 9.62 31.32
C GLY A 802 -10.93 10.03 29.86
N ILE A 803 -12.01 10.47 29.21
CA ILE A 803 -11.98 10.99 27.83
C ILE A 803 -11.10 12.24 27.74
N PHE A 804 -11.18 13.14 28.73
CA PHE A 804 -10.37 14.35 28.75
C PHE A 804 -8.86 14.05 28.93
N LEU A 805 -8.51 13.06 29.76
CA LEU A 805 -7.12 12.61 29.93
C LEU A 805 -6.58 11.89 28.69
N ILE A 806 -7.41 11.11 27.99
CA ILE A 806 -7.05 10.49 26.71
C ILE A 806 -6.77 11.57 25.67
N LEU A 807 -7.63 12.59 25.55
CA LEU A 807 -7.43 13.72 24.63
C LEU A 807 -6.14 14.49 24.94
N ILE A 808 -5.83 14.75 26.21
CA ILE A 808 -4.59 15.41 26.64
C ILE A 808 -3.36 14.54 26.32
N PHE A 809 -3.40 13.22 26.57
CA PHE A 809 -2.29 12.32 26.24
C PHE A 809 -2.10 12.17 24.73
N THR A 810 -3.17 12.07 23.94
CA THR A 810 -3.08 12.05 22.49
C THR A 810 -2.46 13.34 21.95
N HIS A 811 -2.84 14.49 22.49
CA HIS A 811 -2.30 15.78 22.07
C HIS A 811 -0.82 15.96 22.48
N LEU A 812 -0.41 15.45 23.64
CA LEU A 812 1.00 15.42 24.08
C LEU A 812 1.84 14.45 23.25
N THR A 813 1.31 13.30 22.84
CA THR A 813 2.02 12.34 21.96
C THR A 813 2.15 12.85 20.52
N LEU A 814 1.15 13.56 20.00
CA LEU A 814 1.21 14.23 18.70
C LEU A 814 2.17 15.43 18.70
N ALA A 815 2.23 16.19 19.80
CA ALA A 815 3.22 17.25 19.97
C ALA A 815 4.66 16.69 20.02
N ARG A 816 4.87 15.53 20.67
CA ARG A 816 6.19 14.87 20.72
C ARG A 816 6.63 14.26 19.39
N LYS A 817 5.67 13.87 18.54
CA LYS A 817 5.96 13.35 17.19
C LYS A 817 6.36 14.45 16.21
N LYS A 818 5.92 15.69 16.45
CA LYS A 818 6.28 16.85 15.62
C LYS A 818 7.70 17.39 15.86
N ASP A 819 8.34 17.02 16.97
CA ASP A 819 9.75 17.34 17.27
C ASP A 819 10.75 16.26 16.79
N LEU A 820 10.28 15.15 16.20
CA LEU A 820 11.13 14.03 15.75
C LEU A 820 11.29 13.93 14.22
N ASP A 821 10.54 14.71 13.45
CA ASP A 821 10.63 14.79 11.98
C ASP A 821 11.09 16.18 11.51
N GLN A 822 12.18 16.69 12.10
CA GLN A 822 12.95 17.79 11.50
C GLN A 822 14.13 17.21 10.69
N PRO A 823 14.27 17.56 9.39
CA PRO A 823 15.46 17.20 8.63
C PRO A 823 16.67 17.95 9.19
N ALA A 824 17.72 17.20 9.53
CA ALA A 824 19.02 17.74 9.84
C ALA A 824 19.67 18.22 8.53
N ASP A 825 19.79 19.54 8.35
CA ASP A 825 20.88 20.12 7.56
C ASP A 825 21.01 21.64 7.75
N SER A 826 22.24 22.03 8.12
CA SER A 826 22.97 23.28 7.84
C SER A 826 23.58 23.96 9.07
N VAL A 827 24.81 23.54 9.36
CA VAL A 827 25.78 24.23 10.22
C VAL A 827 26.35 25.43 9.46
N PRO A 828 26.36 26.66 10.02
CA PRO A 828 27.11 27.76 9.43
C PRO A 828 28.57 27.71 9.93
N LEU A 829 29.49 27.48 9.00
CA LEU A 829 30.93 27.67 9.18
C LEU A 829 31.22 29.13 9.55
N LYS A 830 31.75 29.32 10.76
CA LYS A 830 32.48 30.53 11.16
C LYS A 830 33.82 30.54 10.43
N ALA A 831 34.04 31.57 9.62
CA ALA A 831 35.38 31.99 9.22
C ALA A 831 35.93 32.96 10.26
N ALA A 832 37.06 32.59 10.87
CA ALA A 832 38.02 33.52 11.47
C ALA A 832 39.40 32.84 11.51
N VAL A 833 40.37 33.58 10.96
CA VAL A 833 41.82 33.33 10.76
C VAL A 833 42.18 32.61 9.47
#